data_AF-A0A498JCJ4-F1
#
_entry.id   AF-A0A498JCJ4-F1
#
_cell.length_a   1.000
_cell.length_b   1.000
_cell.length_c   1.000
_cell.angle_alpha   90.00
_cell.angle_beta   90.00
_cell.angle_gamma   90.00
#
_symmetry.space_group_name_H-M   'P 1'
#
loop_
_entity.id
_entity.type
_entity.pdbx_description
1 polymer ?
#
loop_
_entity_poly.entity_id
_entity_poly.type
_entity_poly.pdbx_seq_one_letter_code
_entity_poly.pdbx_strand_id
1 'polypeptide(L)'
;MKPSGICKSKCPRPRLSPIQNSKSSTQIKCLGQKIVADIMAIEKITIKRKATFKSAVVLVSPRNNKNLHRRNPTNTCPKLISSAPPQPACSATLSAAFMESQAGGSVFSHVPQVPEVPLYAMQAAYGKDPSPQKLNLGIGVYRTEDGRPVLLDVVSRAERLLVNDLSSFKEYLPITGMPDFNRLSAALVLGADSPAIRDNRVTTAQCLSGSGSIRIGADFLAKHYGQHRIVYMSQQTYGNHPNFFSAAGIAIKTYRYYDPGTRGLDFQGMLEDLRSSPTGAIVLLQACAQNPTGVDPTMSQWEQIRQLIRSKGLLPFFDCAYQGFVSGNLEEDAQSIRLFVADGGESLIAQSYSKNMGLYGERVGALSIVCKTAEVASNVESQLKLVIRPMYSNPPIHGAAIVAAILKDRDMYNEWSNEVKAMADRLMSMRQHLFNALRTPGDWSHIIRQVGMFTFSGLSPEQVAFITKEYHIYLPSDGRINMAGLGPKTVPHLADAIHAAVTTAYLLITGMADSNRLSAALVLGADSPAIKESRVTTVHCLSGSSTTARAHSSSTSFTSSDRRQNALVGHLTAEEDQSSSAMDAHKNSISASPTSAHANSVFAHVVRAPEDPILGVTVAYNKDQSPLKLNLGVGAYRTEEGKPLVLNVVRKAEQLLVNDMSRVKEYLPIVGLADFNKLSARLILGADSPAIQENRITTVQCLSGTGSLRVGGEFLAKHYHERTIYIPQPTWGNHTKVFTLAGLIVKSYRYYDPATRGLNFQGLLEDLSSAPAGAIVLLHACAHNPTGVDPTLEQWEQIRQLVRSRELLPFFDSAYQGFASGSLDGDAQSVRRFAADGGECLIAQSYAKNMGLYGERVGALSIVCKNADVASKVESQLKLVIRPMYSNPPIHGASIVATILKDRDLFNEWTIELKEMADRIISMRHQLFESLRAKGTPGDWSHIIKQIGMFTFTGLNSEQVAFMTKEYHIYMTSDGRISMAGLSSRTVPHLTEAIHAAVTRAA
;
A
#
# COMPACT_ATOMS: atom_id res chain seq x y z
N MET A 1 -15.65 -54.63 28.27
CA MET A 1 -16.41 -55.89 28.01
C MET A 1 -17.33 -55.67 26.81
N LYS A 2 -17.77 -56.74 26.12
CA LYS A 2 -18.94 -56.70 25.20
C LYS A 2 -20.21 -57.04 26.00
N PRO A 3 -21.43 -56.72 25.50
CA PRO A 3 -22.22 -57.76 24.83
C PRO A 3 -22.65 -57.49 23.37
N SER A 4 -23.31 -58.50 22.80
CA SER A 4 -24.12 -58.59 21.57
C SER A 4 -25.27 -57.57 21.46
N GLY A 5 -25.96 -57.31 20.33
CA GLY A 5 -26.17 -58.10 19.09
C GLY A 5 -27.50 -58.89 19.16
N ILE A 6 -28.34 -59.10 18.12
CA ILE A 6 -28.24 -59.00 16.65
C ILE A 6 -29.66 -58.79 16.03
N CYS A 7 -29.79 -58.06 14.91
CA CYS A 7 -30.67 -58.48 13.79
C CYS A 7 -30.21 -57.90 12.43
N LYS A 8 -30.69 -58.44 11.30
CA LYS A 8 -30.09 -58.24 9.95
C LYS A 8 -31.10 -58.16 8.80
N SER A 9 -30.76 -57.41 7.77
CA SER A 9 -31.06 -57.73 6.35
C SER A 9 -29.88 -57.25 5.46
N LYS A 10 -29.80 -57.69 4.19
CA LYS A 10 -28.59 -57.55 3.34
C LYS A 10 -28.82 -56.75 2.06
N CYS A 11 -27.80 -56.02 1.62
CA CYS A 11 -27.65 -55.57 0.23
C CYS A 11 -27.16 -56.71 -0.70
N PRO A 12 -27.28 -56.52 -2.03
CA PRO A 12 -26.08 -56.57 -2.86
C PRO A 12 -25.96 -55.40 -3.86
N ARG A 13 -24.75 -55.16 -4.38
CA ARG A 13 -24.46 -54.15 -5.43
C ARG A 13 -24.73 -54.71 -6.85
N PRO A 14 -25.19 -53.91 -7.82
CA PRO A 14 -25.11 -54.23 -9.24
C PRO A 14 -23.71 -53.93 -9.82
N ARG A 15 -23.41 -54.49 -11.00
CA ARG A 15 -22.21 -54.23 -11.81
C ARG A 15 -22.55 -53.30 -13.00
N LEU A 16 -21.53 -52.65 -13.55
CA LEU A 16 -21.61 -51.93 -14.84
C LEU A 16 -21.62 -52.90 -16.03
N SER A 17 -22.30 -52.51 -17.10
CA SER A 17 -22.22 -53.10 -18.45
C SER A 17 -22.17 -51.97 -19.50
N PRO A 18 -21.56 -52.19 -20.69
CA PRO A 18 -21.32 -51.13 -21.67
C PRO A 18 -22.47 -50.95 -22.67
N ILE A 19 -22.63 -49.72 -23.19
CA ILE A 19 -23.51 -49.38 -24.32
C ILE A 19 -22.67 -48.74 -25.44
N GLN A 20 -23.11 -48.93 -26.68
CA GLN A 20 -22.33 -48.74 -27.90
C GLN A 20 -22.28 -47.28 -28.40
N ASN A 21 -21.16 -46.89 -29.02
CA ASN A 21 -21.01 -45.65 -29.77
C ASN A 21 -21.24 -45.88 -31.27
N SER A 22 -22.01 -45.02 -31.95
CA SER A 22 -21.95 -44.89 -33.42
C SER A 22 -22.44 -43.50 -33.89
N LYS A 23 -22.00 -43.09 -35.09
CA LYS A 23 -22.39 -41.88 -35.85
C LYS A 23 -21.97 -40.50 -35.29
N SER A 24 -20.73 -40.08 -35.58
CA SER A 24 -20.35 -38.65 -35.59
C SER A 24 -19.15 -38.27 -36.50
N SER A 25 -18.42 -39.24 -37.06
CA SER A 25 -17.11 -39.02 -37.71
C SER A 25 -17.13 -38.31 -39.07
N THR A 26 -18.29 -38.21 -39.74
CA THR A 26 -18.37 -37.68 -41.13
C THR A 26 -18.48 -36.15 -41.20
N GLN A 27 -19.19 -35.50 -40.27
CA GLN A 27 -19.39 -34.03 -40.30
C GLN A 27 -18.11 -33.24 -39.97
N ILE A 28 -17.28 -33.75 -39.06
CA ILE A 28 -16.06 -33.06 -38.60
C ILE A 28 -15.05 -32.86 -39.74
N LYS A 29 -14.94 -33.82 -40.68
CA LYS A 29 -14.03 -33.71 -41.83
C LYS A 29 -14.42 -32.61 -42.83
N CYS A 30 -15.72 -32.39 -43.04
CA CYS A 30 -16.20 -31.35 -43.96
C CYS A 30 -15.96 -29.94 -43.41
N LEU A 31 -16.08 -29.75 -42.09
CA LEU A 31 -15.84 -28.45 -41.45
C LEU A 31 -14.36 -28.04 -41.52
N GLY A 32 -13.45 -28.98 -41.28
CA GLY A 32 -12.00 -28.73 -41.33
C GLY A 32 -11.49 -28.28 -42.71
N GLN A 33 -11.99 -28.86 -43.79
CA GLN A 33 -11.58 -28.48 -45.16
C GLN A 33 -12.03 -27.06 -45.55
N LYS A 34 -13.18 -26.60 -45.04
CA LYS A 34 -13.68 -25.25 -45.34
C LYS A 34 -12.81 -24.16 -44.68
N ILE A 35 -12.44 -24.36 -43.41
CA ILE A 35 -11.61 -23.42 -42.64
C ILE A 35 -10.23 -23.19 -43.31
N VAL A 36 -9.61 -24.24 -43.86
CA VAL A 36 -8.31 -24.11 -44.56
C VAL A 36 -8.45 -23.32 -45.86
N ALA A 37 -9.57 -23.45 -46.59
CA ALA A 37 -9.82 -22.67 -47.80
C ALA A 37 -10.00 -21.17 -47.49
N ASP A 38 -10.74 -20.84 -46.43
CA ASP A 38 -10.99 -19.45 -46.02
C ASP A 38 -9.70 -18.74 -45.54
N ILE A 39 -8.81 -19.45 -44.82
CA ILE A 39 -7.49 -18.93 -44.42
C ILE A 39 -6.61 -18.60 -45.64
N MET A 40 -6.55 -19.50 -46.62
CA MET A 40 -5.77 -19.32 -47.86
C MET A 40 -6.29 -18.18 -48.75
N ALA A 41 -7.54 -17.75 -48.59
CA ALA A 41 -8.09 -16.57 -49.25
C ALA A 41 -7.62 -15.26 -48.58
N ILE A 42 -7.55 -15.23 -47.24
CA ILE A 42 -7.18 -14.04 -46.45
C ILE A 42 -5.70 -13.66 -46.67
N GLU A 43 -4.79 -14.63 -46.76
CA GLU A 43 -3.38 -14.34 -47.07
C GLU A 43 -3.18 -13.70 -48.44
N LYS A 44 -3.91 -14.16 -49.47
CA LYS A 44 -3.85 -13.58 -50.82
C LYS A 44 -4.36 -12.15 -50.89
N ILE A 45 -5.35 -11.78 -50.08
CA ILE A 45 -5.82 -10.39 -49.93
C ILE A 45 -4.75 -9.54 -49.22
N THR A 46 -4.10 -10.09 -48.20
CA THR A 46 -3.08 -9.40 -47.38
C THR A 46 -1.82 -9.07 -48.19
N ILE A 47 -1.36 -10.00 -49.04
CA ILE A 47 -0.20 -9.78 -49.91
C ILE A 47 -0.46 -8.67 -50.94
N LYS A 48 -1.67 -8.60 -51.52
CA LYS A 48 -2.02 -7.57 -52.52
C LYS A 48 -2.06 -6.13 -51.99
N ARG A 49 -2.21 -5.92 -50.66
CA ARG A 49 -2.27 -4.57 -50.06
C ARG A 49 -0.90 -3.95 -49.72
N LYS A 50 0.20 -4.71 -49.74
CA LYS A 50 1.54 -4.18 -49.42
C LYS A 50 2.28 -3.51 -50.59
N ALA A 51 1.70 -3.50 -51.79
CA ALA A 51 2.39 -3.02 -53.01
C ALA A 51 2.17 -1.53 -53.36
N THR A 52 1.22 -0.84 -52.72
CA THR A 52 0.67 0.44 -53.26
C THR A 52 0.85 1.66 -52.34
N PHE A 53 1.91 1.72 -51.55
CA PHE A 53 2.28 2.91 -50.77
C PHE A 53 3.78 3.23 -50.85
N LYS A 54 4.18 3.79 -51.98
CA LYS A 54 5.36 4.64 -52.16
C LYS A 54 4.99 5.83 -53.04
N SER A 55 5.72 6.94 -52.89
CA SER A 55 5.64 8.18 -53.68
C SER A 55 4.44 9.11 -53.42
N ALA A 56 4.60 10.00 -52.43
CA ALA A 56 4.13 11.40 -52.51
C ALA A 56 4.85 12.26 -51.45
N VAL A 57 5.71 13.19 -51.86
CA VAL A 57 6.29 14.23 -51.00
C VAL A 57 6.26 15.54 -51.78
N VAL A 58 5.63 16.58 -51.24
CA VAL A 58 5.57 17.93 -51.85
C VAL A 58 5.78 18.97 -50.76
N LEU A 59 6.58 19.99 -51.08
CA LEU A 59 6.95 21.10 -50.20
C LEU A 59 5.94 22.25 -50.29
N VAL A 60 5.69 22.95 -49.18
CA VAL A 60 5.12 24.31 -49.16
C VAL A 60 5.92 25.17 -48.16
N SER A 61 6.14 26.43 -48.50
CA SER A 61 6.96 27.40 -47.75
C SER A 61 6.09 28.50 -47.11
N PRO A 62 6.43 29.02 -45.92
CA PRO A 62 5.63 30.04 -45.24
C PRO A 62 5.80 31.45 -45.84
N ARG A 63 4.77 32.29 -45.70
CA ARG A 63 4.85 33.75 -45.93
C ARG A 63 4.41 34.53 -44.69
N ASN A 64 5.13 35.63 -44.43
CA ASN A 64 4.81 36.60 -43.39
C ASN A 64 3.48 37.32 -43.68
N ASN A 65 2.86 37.86 -42.62
CA ASN A 65 2.54 39.29 -42.63
C ASN A 65 2.62 39.93 -41.24
N LYS A 66 2.78 41.26 -41.19
CA LYS A 66 2.80 42.09 -39.96
C LYS A 66 1.77 43.22 -40.10
N ASN A 67 1.24 43.70 -38.97
CA ASN A 67 0.95 45.11 -38.62
C ASN A 67 0.31 45.09 -37.19
N LEU A 68 0.69 45.92 -36.21
CA LEU A 68 0.61 47.39 -36.10
C LEU A 68 -0.88 47.86 -36.08
N HIS A 69 -1.36 48.72 -35.16
CA HIS A 69 -0.66 49.78 -34.40
C HIS A 69 -1.54 50.40 -33.26
N ARG A 70 -0.92 50.84 -32.13
CA ARG A 70 -1.36 51.97 -31.22
C ARG A 70 -2.70 51.80 -30.44
N ARG A 71 -3.04 52.55 -29.37
CA ARG A 71 -2.41 53.69 -28.63
C ARG A 71 -2.81 53.70 -27.12
N ASN A 72 -2.11 54.51 -26.31
CA ASN A 72 -2.23 54.76 -24.85
C ASN A 72 -3.08 56.06 -24.59
N PRO A 73 -3.27 56.65 -23.36
CA PRO A 73 -2.92 56.27 -21.96
C PRO A 73 -3.94 56.67 -20.82
N THR A 74 -3.53 56.57 -19.52
CA THR A 74 -3.94 57.39 -18.32
C THR A 74 -5.38 57.25 -17.72
N ASN A 75 -5.67 57.44 -16.40
CA ASN A 75 -4.84 57.74 -15.20
C ASN A 75 -5.50 57.35 -13.83
N THR A 76 -4.76 57.56 -12.73
CA THR A 76 -5.18 57.75 -11.30
C THR A 76 -5.65 56.57 -10.40
N CYS A 77 -5.25 56.66 -9.12
CA CYS A 77 -5.54 55.78 -7.96
C CYS A 77 -6.35 56.59 -6.89
N PRO A 78 -6.54 56.20 -5.59
CA PRO A 78 -6.15 54.97 -4.85
C PRO A 78 -7.19 54.39 -3.84
N LYS A 79 -6.91 53.21 -3.24
CA LYS A 79 -6.90 52.96 -1.76
C LYS A 79 -6.65 51.49 -1.34
N LEU A 80 -5.77 51.34 -0.33
CA LEU A 80 -5.74 50.39 0.81
C LEU A 80 -6.42 49.00 0.73
N ILE A 81 -5.65 47.94 1.05
CA ILE A 81 -6.04 46.81 1.93
C ILE A 81 -4.78 46.07 2.44
N SER A 82 -4.92 45.27 3.51
CA SER A 82 -3.84 44.64 4.30
C SER A 82 -3.05 43.53 3.60
N SER A 83 -1.78 43.37 3.98
CA SER A 83 -0.87 42.33 3.51
C SER A 83 -1.16 40.93 4.09
N ALA A 84 -1.39 39.96 3.20
CA ALA A 84 -1.17 38.53 3.47
C ALA A 84 0.13 38.08 2.76
N PRO A 85 0.85 37.06 3.26
CA PRO A 85 2.10 36.60 2.65
C PRO A 85 1.86 35.95 1.26
N PRO A 86 2.79 36.11 0.30
CA PRO A 86 2.58 35.66 -1.07
C PRO A 86 2.66 34.13 -1.21
N GLN A 87 1.74 33.56 -1.98
CA GLN A 87 1.91 32.20 -2.52
C GLN A 87 2.94 32.21 -3.67
N PRO A 88 3.69 31.11 -3.90
CA PRO A 88 4.69 31.08 -4.97
C PRO A 88 4.06 31.22 -6.36
N ALA A 89 4.55 32.18 -7.14
CA ALA A 89 3.98 32.55 -8.43
C ALA A 89 4.28 31.52 -9.53
N CYS A 90 3.46 30.47 -9.62
CA CYS A 90 3.52 29.46 -10.68
C CYS A 90 2.15 29.30 -11.41
N SER A 91 1.44 30.42 -11.59
CA SER A 91 0.07 30.48 -12.15
C SER A 91 -0.01 31.26 -13.47
N ALA A 92 0.73 32.36 -13.62
CA ALA A 92 0.58 33.27 -14.77
C ALA A 92 0.95 32.63 -16.13
N THR A 93 2.00 31.81 -16.16
CA THR A 93 2.55 31.24 -17.41
C THR A 93 1.70 30.12 -18.02
N LEU A 94 0.82 29.48 -17.26
CA LEU A 94 -0.09 28.45 -17.76
C LEU A 94 -1.29 29.05 -18.51
N SER A 95 -1.79 30.21 -18.07
CA SER A 95 -3.03 30.80 -18.59
C SER A 95 -2.98 31.15 -20.08
N ALA A 96 -1.80 31.46 -20.63
CA ALA A 96 -1.65 31.87 -22.02
C ALA A 96 -1.64 30.70 -23.02
N ALA A 97 -1.17 29.52 -22.60
CA ALA A 97 -1.10 28.33 -23.45
C ALA A 97 -2.44 27.57 -23.54
N PHE A 98 -3.39 27.86 -22.64
CA PHE A 98 -4.67 27.13 -22.54
C PHE A 98 -5.76 27.60 -23.52
N MET A 99 -5.58 28.73 -24.22
CA MET A 99 -6.63 29.29 -25.09
C MET A 99 -6.62 28.79 -26.54
N GLU A 100 -5.76 27.83 -26.89
CA GLU A 100 -5.81 27.09 -28.17
C GLU A 100 -6.28 25.63 -27.99
N SER A 101 -7.27 25.41 -27.11
CA SER A 101 -8.00 24.14 -27.02
C SER A 101 -8.87 23.93 -28.27
N GLN A 102 -8.29 23.42 -29.36
CA GLN A 102 -9.08 23.02 -30.52
C GLN A 102 -10.07 21.91 -30.12
N ALA A 103 -11.35 22.13 -30.45
CA ALA A 103 -12.45 21.23 -30.09
C ALA A 103 -12.17 19.80 -30.60
N GLY A 104 -12.05 18.86 -29.65
CA GLY A 104 -11.71 17.46 -29.93
C GLY A 104 -10.34 17.00 -29.42
N GLY A 105 -9.50 17.90 -28.90
CA GLY A 105 -8.25 17.55 -28.20
C GLY A 105 -8.44 16.67 -26.94
N SER A 106 -7.33 16.26 -26.31
CA SER A 106 -7.36 15.58 -25.01
C SER A 106 -7.32 16.58 -23.87
N VAL A 107 -8.13 16.35 -22.84
CA VAL A 107 -8.16 17.15 -21.61
C VAL A 107 -6.93 16.92 -20.71
N PHE A 108 -6.06 15.98 -21.09
CA PHE A 108 -4.77 15.66 -20.49
C PHE A 108 -3.59 15.85 -21.46
N SER A 109 -3.79 16.55 -22.59
CA SER A 109 -2.74 16.77 -23.60
C SER A 109 -1.51 17.52 -23.08
N HIS A 110 -1.69 18.40 -22.10
CA HIS A 110 -0.64 19.16 -21.41
C HIS A 110 0.08 18.39 -20.30
N VAL A 111 -0.32 17.15 -20.00
CA VAL A 111 0.30 16.33 -18.94
C VAL A 111 1.69 15.86 -19.39
N PRO A 112 2.78 16.27 -18.71
CA PRO A 112 4.12 15.94 -19.18
C PRO A 112 4.49 14.49 -18.84
N GLN A 113 5.30 13.87 -19.71
CA GLN A 113 5.91 12.57 -19.44
C GLN A 113 6.97 12.71 -18.33
N VAL A 114 6.85 11.90 -17.28
CA VAL A 114 7.89 11.78 -16.25
C VAL A 114 8.89 10.68 -16.64
N PRO A 115 10.22 10.92 -16.52
CA PRO A 115 11.21 9.83 -16.51
C PRO A 115 10.94 8.82 -15.39
N GLU A 116 11.26 7.55 -15.59
CA GLU A 116 11.15 6.58 -14.49
C GLU A 116 12.15 6.92 -13.37
N VAL A 117 11.69 6.88 -12.12
CA VAL A 117 12.55 7.20 -10.96
C VAL A 117 13.74 6.22 -10.93
N PRO A 118 15.01 6.69 -10.82
CA PRO A 118 16.19 5.88 -11.19
C PRO A 118 16.26 4.47 -10.62
N LEU A 119 15.84 4.26 -9.36
CA LEU A 119 15.80 2.93 -8.74
C LEU A 119 14.89 1.94 -9.51
N TYR A 120 13.76 2.39 -10.03
CA TYR A 120 12.83 1.56 -10.81
C TYR A 120 13.30 1.38 -12.27
N ALA A 121 13.86 2.43 -12.88
CA ALA A 121 14.51 2.31 -14.19
C ALA A 121 15.64 1.27 -14.18
N MET A 122 16.44 1.26 -13.11
CA MET A 122 17.52 0.29 -12.87
C MET A 122 16.98 -1.14 -12.64
N GLN A 123 15.84 -1.31 -11.94
CA GLN A 123 15.16 -2.62 -11.87
C GLN A 123 14.65 -3.08 -13.24
N ALA A 124 14.09 -2.17 -14.05
CA ALA A 124 13.61 -2.48 -15.39
C ALA A 124 14.74 -2.83 -16.37
N ALA A 125 15.93 -2.25 -16.19
CA ALA A 125 17.15 -2.63 -16.91
C ALA A 125 17.63 -4.02 -16.49
N TYR A 126 17.81 -4.27 -15.18
CA TYR A 126 18.16 -5.60 -14.63
C TYR A 126 17.19 -6.70 -15.10
N GLY A 127 15.89 -6.40 -15.19
CA GLY A 127 14.88 -7.33 -15.70
C GLY A 127 15.06 -7.71 -17.17
N LYS A 128 15.53 -6.78 -18.00
CA LYS A 128 15.76 -6.96 -19.45
C LYS A 128 17.12 -7.57 -19.80
N ASP A 129 18.09 -7.46 -18.91
CA ASP A 129 19.45 -7.99 -19.11
C ASP A 129 19.42 -9.53 -19.26
N PRO A 130 19.95 -10.11 -20.34
CA PRO A 130 19.99 -11.56 -20.53
C PRO A 130 21.20 -12.24 -19.85
N SER A 131 22.15 -11.49 -19.28
CA SER A 131 23.41 -12.04 -18.77
C SER A 131 23.19 -13.00 -17.59
N PRO A 132 23.82 -14.19 -17.59
CA PRO A 132 23.75 -15.13 -16.46
C PRO A 132 24.56 -14.66 -15.25
N GLN A 133 25.41 -13.63 -15.39
CA GLN A 133 26.21 -13.05 -14.30
C GLN A 133 25.54 -11.83 -13.64
N LYS A 134 24.35 -11.42 -14.11
CA LYS A 134 23.71 -10.19 -13.64
C LYS A 134 23.35 -10.25 -12.15
N LEU A 135 23.52 -9.13 -11.45
CA LEU A 135 23.38 -9.07 -10.00
C LEU A 135 22.60 -7.81 -9.57
N ASN A 136 21.63 -7.95 -8.66
CA ASN A 136 20.72 -6.87 -8.25
C ASN A 136 21.00 -6.45 -6.80
N LEU A 137 21.80 -5.39 -6.63
CA LEU A 137 22.19 -4.84 -5.34
C LEU A 137 21.54 -3.49 -5.05
N GLY A 138 20.62 -3.01 -5.91
CA GLY A 138 19.99 -1.70 -5.74
C GLY A 138 18.67 -1.71 -4.95
N ILE A 139 17.81 -2.72 -5.09
CA ILE A 139 16.54 -2.79 -4.33
C ILE A 139 16.76 -3.40 -2.94
N GLY A 140 16.15 -2.80 -1.91
CA GLY A 140 16.25 -3.22 -0.52
C GLY A 140 15.39 -4.45 -0.19
N VAL A 141 15.77 -5.60 -0.73
CA VAL A 141 15.16 -6.92 -0.53
C VAL A 141 16.26 -7.89 -0.10
N TYR A 142 15.98 -8.72 0.91
CA TYR A 142 16.89 -9.78 1.35
C TYR A 142 16.73 -11.02 0.46
N ARG A 143 17.83 -11.51 -0.11
CA ARG A 143 17.84 -12.58 -1.13
C ARG A 143 18.60 -13.84 -0.70
N THR A 144 18.19 -14.99 -1.23
CA THR A 144 18.89 -16.28 -1.17
C THR A 144 20.21 -16.25 -1.97
N GLU A 145 21.00 -17.33 -1.93
CA GLU A 145 22.20 -17.45 -2.78
C GLU A 145 21.89 -17.46 -4.29
N ASP A 146 20.71 -17.97 -4.69
CA ASP A 146 20.24 -17.97 -6.08
C ASP A 146 19.41 -16.71 -6.44
N GLY A 147 19.51 -15.65 -5.62
CA GLY A 147 18.98 -14.32 -5.92
C GLY A 147 17.46 -14.15 -5.75
N ARG A 148 16.74 -15.18 -5.26
CA ARG A 148 15.30 -15.07 -4.96
C ARG A 148 15.08 -14.29 -3.67
N PRO A 149 13.98 -13.54 -3.52
CA PRO A 149 13.56 -12.99 -2.23
C PRO A 149 13.37 -14.11 -1.20
N VAL A 150 13.87 -13.91 0.02
CA VAL A 150 13.59 -14.84 1.12
C VAL A 150 12.15 -14.66 1.60
N LEU A 151 11.44 -15.78 1.68
CA LEU A 151 10.22 -15.95 2.45
C LEU A 151 10.58 -16.79 3.69
N LEU A 152 10.13 -16.38 4.87
CA LEU A 152 10.41 -17.08 6.12
C LEU A 152 9.52 -18.32 6.30
N ASP A 153 10.04 -19.35 6.96
CA ASP A 153 9.30 -20.58 7.22
C ASP A 153 8.16 -20.32 8.22
N VAL A 154 8.40 -19.50 9.25
CA VAL A 154 7.38 -19.09 10.22
C VAL A 154 6.26 -18.29 9.58
N VAL A 155 6.56 -17.50 8.55
CA VAL A 155 5.58 -16.72 7.78
C VAL A 155 4.76 -17.63 6.88
N SER A 156 5.42 -18.60 6.23
CA SER A 156 4.77 -19.64 5.43
C SER A 156 3.89 -20.55 6.30
N ARG A 157 4.27 -20.79 7.56
CA ARG A 157 3.48 -21.47 8.59
C ARG A 157 2.28 -20.61 9.02
N ALA A 158 2.48 -19.33 9.34
CA ALA A 158 1.42 -18.39 9.72
C ALA A 158 0.36 -18.23 8.63
N GLU A 159 0.76 -18.04 7.37
CA GLU A 159 -0.15 -17.89 6.24
C GLU A 159 -0.97 -19.15 5.99
N ARG A 160 -0.35 -20.34 6.09
CA ARG A 160 -1.08 -21.62 6.02
C ARG A 160 -2.06 -21.81 7.17
N LEU A 161 -1.75 -21.38 8.39
CA LEU A 161 -2.71 -21.41 9.50
C LEU A 161 -3.92 -20.49 9.23
N LEU A 162 -3.67 -19.26 8.78
CA LEU A 162 -4.70 -18.26 8.52
C LEU A 162 -5.63 -18.60 7.34
N VAL A 163 -5.10 -19.23 6.28
CA VAL A 163 -5.89 -19.66 5.11
C VAL A 163 -6.72 -20.93 5.39
N ASN A 164 -6.30 -21.76 6.35
CA ASN A 164 -7.07 -22.93 6.80
C ASN A 164 -8.08 -22.61 7.93
N ASP A 165 -8.00 -21.45 8.56
CA ASP A 165 -8.99 -21.00 9.54
C ASP A 165 -10.32 -20.59 8.86
N LEU A 166 -11.29 -21.50 8.86
CA LEU A 166 -12.64 -21.25 8.35
C LEU A 166 -13.45 -20.26 9.20
N SER A 167 -13.01 -19.95 10.44
CA SER A 167 -13.59 -18.88 11.26
C SER A 167 -13.04 -17.49 10.93
N SER A 168 -11.97 -17.43 10.11
CA SER A 168 -11.43 -16.17 9.60
C SER A 168 -12.39 -15.51 8.62
N PHE A 169 -12.72 -14.24 8.90
CA PHE A 169 -13.62 -13.39 8.12
C PHE A 169 -12.87 -12.21 7.49
N LYS A 170 -13.11 -11.93 6.22
CA LYS A 170 -12.49 -10.81 5.47
C LYS A 170 -13.17 -9.46 5.75
N GLU A 171 -13.52 -9.18 7.01
CA GLU A 171 -14.29 -8.02 7.49
C GLU A 171 -13.55 -6.67 7.33
N TYR A 172 -14.31 -5.56 7.39
CA TYR A 172 -13.73 -4.25 7.63
C TYR A 172 -13.07 -4.17 9.01
N LEU A 173 -11.76 -3.92 9.06
CA LEU A 173 -11.07 -3.54 10.30
C LEU A 173 -11.55 -2.17 10.83
N PRO A 174 -11.31 -1.85 12.11
CA PRO A 174 -11.33 -0.46 12.61
C PRO A 174 -10.46 0.47 11.74
N ILE A 175 -10.71 1.78 11.78
CA ILE A 175 -9.91 2.77 11.01
C ILE A 175 -8.42 2.68 11.37
N THR A 176 -8.10 2.48 12.65
CA THR A 176 -6.73 2.29 13.17
C THR A 176 -6.17 0.87 12.92
N GLY A 177 -6.94 -0.03 12.29
CA GLY A 177 -6.55 -1.41 12.01
C GLY A 177 -6.84 -2.40 13.13
N MET A 178 -6.15 -3.54 13.09
CA MET A 178 -6.42 -4.68 13.97
C MET A 178 -5.85 -4.43 15.39
N PRO A 179 -6.67 -4.47 16.47
CA PRO A 179 -6.22 -4.11 17.82
C PRO A 179 -5.04 -4.94 18.35
N ASP A 180 -5.05 -6.26 18.13
CA ASP A 180 -3.95 -7.13 18.57
C ASP A 180 -2.64 -6.81 17.85
N PHE A 181 -2.68 -6.55 16.54
CA PHE A 181 -1.51 -6.10 15.78
C PHE A 181 -0.97 -4.76 16.32
N ASN A 182 -1.84 -3.79 16.59
CA ASN A 182 -1.42 -2.47 17.10
C ASN A 182 -0.72 -2.61 18.47
N ARG A 183 -1.32 -3.38 19.39
CA ARG A 183 -0.78 -3.66 20.73
C ARG A 183 0.57 -4.37 20.67
N LEU A 184 0.68 -5.42 19.85
CA LEU A 184 1.91 -6.20 19.68
C LEU A 184 3.01 -5.38 18.97
N SER A 185 2.65 -4.53 18.01
CA SER A 185 3.58 -3.61 17.33
C SER A 185 4.19 -2.60 18.31
N ALA A 186 3.36 -1.99 19.16
CA ALA A 186 3.82 -1.06 20.18
C ALA A 186 4.77 -1.73 21.19
N ALA A 187 4.40 -2.91 21.70
CA ALA A 187 5.21 -3.68 22.64
C ALA A 187 6.58 -4.07 22.04
N LEU A 188 6.63 -4.50 20.77
CA LEU A 188 7.87 -4.90 20.09
C LEU A 188 8.90 -3.75 20.01
N VAL A 189 8.46 -2.51 19.75
CA VAL A 189 9.41 -1.39 19.58
C VAL A 189 9.70 -0.65 20.89
N LEU A 190 8.70 -0.51 21.77
CA LEU A 190 8.85 0.23 23.03
C LEU A 190 9.33 -0.64 24.21
N GLY A 191 9.28 -1.97 24.07
CA GLY A 191 9.36 -2.94 25.17
C GLY A 191 7.98 -3.16 25.79
N ALA A 192 7.66 -4.41 26.16
CA ALA A 192 6.35 -4.74 26.74
C ALA A 192 6.08 -3.98 28.06
N ASP A 193 7.10 -3.87 28.92
CA ASP A 193 7.06 -3.17 30.21
C ASP A 193 7.27 -1.65 30.10
N SER A 194 7.18 -1.09 28.88
CA SER A 194 7.40 0.34 28.66
C SER A 194 6.46 1.19 29.52
N PRO A 195 6.97 2.17 30.29
CA PRO A 195 6.14 3.09 31.04
C PRO A 195 5.07 3.74 30.15
N ALA A 196 5.40 4.11 28.91
CA ALA A 196 4.43 4.71 28.00
C ALA A 196 3.23 3.79 27.70
N ILE A 197 3.42 2.47 27.61
CA ILE A 197 2.32 1.51 27.40
C ILE A 197 1.52 1.36 28.69
N ARG A 198 2.17 1.12 29.83
CA ARG A 198 1.51 0.96 31.14
C ARG A 198 0.71 2.20 31.55
N ASP A 199 1.24 3.39 31.29
CA ASP A 199 0.61 4.67 31.59
C ASP A 199 -0.50 5.04 30.56
N ASN A 200 -0.80 4.16 29.58
CA ASN A 200 -1.74 4.35 28.46
C ASN A 200 -1.43 5.59 27.58
N ARG A 201 -0.16 5.98 27.47
CA ARG A 201 0.33 7.16 26.75
C ARG A 201 0.68 6.91 25.27
N VAL A 202 0.40 5.73 24.75
CA VAL A 202 0.69 5.33 23.37
C VAL A 202 -0.62 5.10 22.62
N THR A 203 -0.75 5.70 21.43
CA THR A 203 -1.72 5.25 20.44
C THR A 203 -1.00 4.70 19.22
N THR A 204 -1.53 3.62 18.63
CA THR A 204 -0.92 2.93 17.50
C THR A 204 -1.96 2.65 16.42
N ALA A 205 -1.61 2.96 15.18
CA ALA A 205 -2.43 2.72 14.00
C ALA A 205 -1.67 1.91 12.95
N GLN A 206 -2.27 0.81 12.49
CA GLN A 206 -1.78 0.00 11.39
C GLN A 206 -1.78 0.81 10.07
N CYS A 207 -0.66 0.76 9.37
CA CYS A 207 -0.37 1.59 8.20
C CYS A 207 0.23 0.76 7.05
N LEU A 208 0.29 1.38 5.86
CA LEU A 208 0.78 0.75 4.62
C LEU A 208 2.31 0.70 4.58
N SER A 209 2.90 -0.18 5.42
CA SER A 209 4.33 -0.26 5.72
C SER A 209 4.85 1.04 6.36
N GLY A 210 6.15 1.11 6.67
CA GLY A 210 6.78 2.32 7.22
C GLY A 210 6.56 3.54 6.32
N SER A 211 6.47 3.33 5.00
CA SER A 211 6.07 4.37 4.03
C SER A 211 4.71 5.01 4.35
N GLY A 212 3.69 4.19 4.60
CA GLY A 212 2.37 4.66 5.00
C GLY A 212 2.38 5.26 6.41
N SER A 213 3.15 4.69 7.34
CA SER A 213 3.30 5.21 8.70
C SER A 213 3.88 6.63 8.70
N ILE A 214 4.96 6.87 7.94
CA ILE A 214 5.56 8.20 7.78
C ILE A 214 4.56 9.16 7.13
N ARG A 215 3.84 8.72 6.09
CA ARG A 215 2.84 9.58 5.42
C ARG A 215 1.68 9.98 6.34
N ILE A 216 1.09 9.03 7.08
CA ILE A 216 -0.02 9.32 8.01
C ILE A 216 0.47 10.19 9.18
N GLY A 217 1.68 9.97 9.68
CA GLY A 217 2.31 10.85 10.67
C GLY A 217 2.56 12.26 10.14
N ALA A 218 3.03 12.40 8.90
CA ALA A 218 3.22 13.70 8.26
C ALA A 218 1.88 14.44 8.05
N ASP A 219 0.82 13.76 7.59
CA ASP A 219 -0.53 14.34 7.47
C ASP A 219 -1.14 14.73 8.83
N PHE A 220 -0.86 13.97 9.89
CA PHE A 220 -1.25 14.32 11.25
C PHE A 220 -0.52 15.57 11.73
N LEU A 221 0.82 15.61 11.64
CA LEU A 221 1.63 16.75 12.05
C LEU A 221 1.29 18.02 11.25
N ALA A 222 1.05 17.90 9.93
CA ALA A 222 0.63 19.02 9.09
C ALA A 222 -0.69 19.66 9.53
N LYS A 223 -1.59 18.91 10.18
CA LYS A 223 -2.87 19.42 10.70
C LYS A 223 -2.79 19.85 12.16
N HIS A 224 -1.97 19.17 12.97
CA HIS A 224 -2.06 19.21 14.44
C HIS A 224 -0.76 19.63 15.14
N TYR A 225 0.30 20.04 14.42
CA TYR A 225 1.58 20.38 15.05
C TYR A 225 2.19 21.70 14.52
N GLY A 226 2.13 22.73 15.36
CA GLY A 226 2.93 23.96 15.28
C GLY A 226 2.60 24.96 14.16
N GLN A 227 3.16 26.18 14.29
CA GLN A 227 3.19 27.18 13.21
C GLN A 227 4.37 26.96 12.26
N HIS A 228 5.47 26.34 12.73
CA HIS A 228 6.67 26.09 11.95
C HIS A 228 6.72 24.64 11.45
N ARG A 229 6.00 24.36 10.36
CA ARG A 229 5.97 23.04 9.71
C ARG A 229 7.30 22.76 8.97
N ILE A 230 8.36 22.49 9.72
CA ILE A 230 9.69 22.15 9.19
C ILE A 230 10.12 20.79 9.74
N VAL A 231 10.48 19.87 8.83
CA VAL A 231 11.20 18.63 9.16
C VAL A 231 12.67 18.76 8.81
N TYR A 232 13.53 18.33 9.73
CA TYR A 232 14.96 18.12 9.54
C TYR A 232 15.19 16.61 9.33
N MET A 233 15.79 16.23 8.21
CA MET A 233 16.17 14.84 7.91
C MET A 233 17.65 14.73 7.51
N SER A 234 18.25 13.55 7.64
CA SER A 234 19.65 13.33 7.24
C SER A 234 19.84 13.68 5.76
N GLN A 235 20.96 14.32 5.38
CA GLN A 235 21.29 14.63 3.98
C GLN A 235 21.26 13.37 3.11
N GLN A 236 21.95 12.32 3.56
CA GLN A 236 21.89 10.98 2.99
C GLN A 236 20.74 10.24 3.67
N THR A 237 19.62 10.01 2.99
CA THR A 237 18.44 9.36 3.58
C THR A 237 17.67 8.54 2.53
N TYR A 238 16.69 7.72 2.95
CA TYR A 238 15.85 7.00 1.98
C TYR A 238 15.16 7.99 1.03
N GLY A 239 15.43 7.87 -0.27
CA GLY A 239 14.96 8.73 -1.37
C GLY A 239 13.45 8.73 -1.64
N ASN A 240 12.63 8.53 -0.61
CA ASN A 240 11.22 8.89 -0.59
C ASN A 240 10.81 9.73 0.63
N HIS A 241 11.68 9.89 1.64
CA HIS A 241 11.43 10.75 2.80
C HIS A 241 11.03 12.18 2.39
N PRO A 242 11.73 12.88 1.46
CA PRO A 242 11.31 14.20 1.03
C PRO A 242 9.88 14.23 0.44
N ASN A 243 9.46 13.16 -0.23
CA ASN A 243 8.17 13.11 -0.91
C ASN A 243 7.00 12.97 0.08
N PHE A 244 7.18 12.22 1.19
CA PHE A 244 6.14 12.08 2.22
C PHE A 244 5.83 13.42 2.89
N PHE A 245 6.84 14.19 3.28
CA PHE A 245 6.68 15.47 3.97
C PHE A 245 6.26 16.59 3.00
N SER A 246 6.85 16.66 1.79
CA SER A 246 6.44 17.63 0.76
C SER A 246 4.97 17.49 0.41
N ALA A 247 4.49 16.26 0.20
CA ALA A 247 3.11 15.99 -0.17
C ALA A 247 2.11 16.09 1.01
N ALA A 248 2.60 16.34 2.23
CA ALA A 248 1.81 16.75 3.40
C ALA A 248 1.89 18.28 3.65
N GLY A 249 2.64 19.05 2.84
CA GLY A 249 2.83 20.49 3.02
C GLY A 249 3.75 20.86 4.18
N ILE A 250 4.68 19.97 4.55
CA ILE A 250 5.74 20.22 5.54
C ILE A 250 7.03 20.58 4.79
N ALA A 251 7.63 21.72 5.13
CA ALA A 251 8.88 22.17 4.53
C ALA A 251 10.05 21.30 5.02
N ILE A 252 11.06 21.10 4.17
CA ILE A 252 12.18 20.19 4.46
C ILE A 252 13.47 20.98 4.56
N LYS A 253 14.25 20.65 5.58
CA LYS A 253 15.67 20.95 5.70
C LYS A 253 16.43 19.65 5.90
N THR A 254 17.73 19.68 5.61
CA THR A 254 18.63 18.57 5.88
C THR A 254 19.63 18.91 6.98
N TYR A 255 20.15 17.88 7.64
CA TYR A 255 21.29 17.97 8.55
C TYR A 255 22.40 16.99 8.09
N ARG A 256 23.66 17.38 8.26
CA ARG A 256 24.85 16.55 7.99
C ARG A 256 24.77 15.24 8.76
N TYR A 257 25.22 14.15 8.15
CA TYR A 257 25.11 12.82 8.75
C TYR A 257 26.25 11.88 8.34
N TYR A 258 26.59 11.83 7.05
CA TYR A 258 27.70 11.01 6.56
C TYR A 258 28.88 11.89 6.17
N ASP A 259 30.06 11.59 6.71
CA ASP A 259 31.33 12.17 6.28
C ASP A 259 32.00 11.26 5.22
N PRO A 260 32.20 11.72 3.98
CA PRO A 260 32.92 10.96 2.95
C PRO A 260 34.39 10.68 3.28
N GLY A 261 35.03 11.50 4.13
CA GLY A 261 36.44 11.35 4.51
C GLY A 261 36.68 10.14 5.41
N THR A 262 36.01 10.08 6.56
CA THR A 262 36.06 8.93 7.49
C THR A 262 35.19 7.75 7.05
N ARG A 263 34.28 7.98 6.08
CA ARG A 263 33.21 7.05 5.65
C ARG A 263 32.27 6.64 6.79
N GLY A 264 32.11 7.54 7.77
CA GLY A 264 31.38 7.33 9.02
C GLY A 264 30.40 8.46 9.33
N LEU A 265 30.08 8.61 10.63
CA LEU A 265 29.08 9.57 11.11
C LEU A 265 29.71 10.96 11.26
N ASP A 266 29.22 11.96 10.51
CA ASP A 266 29.49 13.38 10.82
C ASP A 266 28.68 13.79 12.05
N PHE A 267 29.15 13.35 13.21
CA PHE A 267 28.46 13.53 14.47
C PHE A 267 28.46 14.99 14.92
N GLN A 268 29.56 15.72 14.72
CA GLN A 268 29.61 17.14 15.10
C GLN A 268 28.76 18.00 14.16
N GLY A 269 28.80 17.75 12.84
CA GLY A 269 27.94 18.44 11.89
C GLY A 269 26.45 18.15 12.11
N MET A 270 26.09 16.91 12.45
CA MET A 270 24.74 16.56 12.89
C MET A 270 24.30 17.39 14.11
N LEU A 271 25.14 17.48 15.14
CA LEU A 271 24.79 18.24 16.34
C LEU A 271 24.78 19.76 16.08
N GLU A 272 25.68 20.31 15.28
CA GLU A 272 25.68 21.72 14.85
C GLU A 272 24.40 22.09 14.10
N ASP A 273 24.04 21.32 13.07
CA ASP A 273 22.86 21.59 12.25
C ASP A 273 21.57 21.48 13.08
N LEU A 274 21.48 20.49 13.98
CA LEU A 274 20.34 20.34 14.89
C LEU A 274 20.32 21.41 16.00
N ARG A 275 21.48 21.88 16.52
CA ARG A 275 21.54 23.08 17.40
C ARG A 275 21.03 24.33 16.69
N SER A 276 21.30 24.47 15.38
CA SER A 276 20.83 25.60 14.56
C SER A 276 19.31 25.57 14.26
N SER A 277 18.65 24.42 14.42
CA SER A 277 17.22 24.27 14.12
C SER A 277 16.33 25.14 15.01
N PRO A 278 15.16 25.61 14.53
CA PRO A 278 14.21 26.31 15.37
C PRO A 278 13.53 25.34 16.36
N THR A 279 13.24 25.82 17.57
CA THR A 279 12.44 25.08 18.55
C THR A 279 11.09 24.68 17.97
N GLY A 280 10.63 23.47 18.27
CA GLY A 280 9.44 22.88 17.67
C GLY A 280 9.65 22.30 16.27
N ALA A 281 10.86 22.26 15.71
CA ALA A 281 11.09 21.51 14.47
C ALA A 281 10.95 19.99 14.67
N ILE A 282 10.51 19.29 13.63
CA ILE A 282 10.43 17.82 13.58
C ILE A 282 11.82 17.29 13.17
N VAL A 283 12.32 16.24 13.81
CA VAL A 283 13.57 15.57 13.40
C VAL A 283 13.28 14.14 12.97
N LEU A 284 13.46 13.84 11.69
CA LEU A 284 13.31 12.50 11.13
C LEU A 284 14.61 11.71 11.34
N LEU A 285 14.55 10.73 12.25
CA LEU A 285 15.64 9.83 12.61
C LEU A 285 15.37 8.44 11.99
N GLN A 286 16.42 7.71 11.63
CA GLN A 286 16.32 6.26 11.42
C GLN A 286 16.82 5.57 12.69
N ALA A 287 16.08 4.60 13.21
CA ALA A 287 16.34 4.02 14.53
C ALA A 287 17.58 3.10 14.56
N CYS A 288 17.79 2.36 13.47
CA CYS A 288 18.90 1.43 13.24
C CYS A 288 19.07 1.17 11.72
N ALA A 289 20.23 0.66 11.33
CA ALA A 289 20.66 0.34 9.97
C ALA A 289 20.36 1.45 8.94
N GLN A 290 20.85 2.66 9.21
CA GLN A 290 20.51 3.87 8.45
C GLN A 290 20.64 3.67 6.92
N ASN A 291 19.55 3.84 6.19
CA ASN A 291 19.52 3.81 4.73
C ASN A 291 19.71 5.24 4.20
N PRO A 292 20.73 5.52 3.36
CA PRO A 292 21.54 4.57 2.59
C PRO A 292 22.88 4.12 3.23
N THR A 293 23.33 4.75 4.30
CA THR A 293 24.75 4.75 4.69
C THR A 293 25.26 3.45 5.36
N GLY A 294 24.39 2.71 6.06
CA GLY A 294 24.80 1.67 7.01
C GLY A 294 25.51 2.21 8.26
N VAL A 295 25.45 3.51 8.53
CA VAL A 295 26.12 4.16 9.67
C VAL A 295 25.09 4.54 10.74
N ASP A 296 25.22 3.95 11.92
CA ASP A 296 24.39 4.24 13.09
C ASP A 296 25.20 4.95 14.20
N PRO A 297 24.59 5.84 15.01
CA PRO A 297 25.22 6.39 16.21
C PRO A 297 25.39 5.33 17.30
N THR A 298 26.48 5.41 18.06
CA THR A 298 26.65 4.65 19.32
C THR A 298 25.63 5.09 20.37
N MET A 299 25.38 4.27 21.40
CA MET A 299 24.43 4.63 22.46
C MET A 299 24.80 5.92 23.23
N SER A 300 26.09 6.24 23.36
CA SER A 300 26.54 7.53 23.94
C SER A 300 26.24 8.72 23.02
N GLN A 301 26.29 8.51 21.70
CA GLN A 301 25.91 9.52 20.71
C GLN A 301 24.38 9.67 20.66
N TRP A 302 23.62 8.58 20.73
CA TRP A 302 22.15 8.63 20.87
C TRP A 302 21.70 9.39 22.11
N GLU A 303 22.40 9.25 23.23
CA GLU A 303 22.12 10.02 24.44
C GLU A 303 22.37 11.52 24.25
N GLN A 304 23.46 11.90 23.59
CA GLN A 304 23.74 13.31 23.25
C GLN A 304 22.71 13.87 22.25
N ILE A 305 22.28 13.08 21.27
CA ILE A 305 21.21 13.46 20.32
C ILE A 305 19.88 13.63 21.07
N ARG A 306 19.58 12.75 22.05
CA ARG A 306 18.42 12.90 22.94
C ARG A 306 18.50 14.21 23.72
N GLN A 307 19.60 14.44 24.45
CA GLN A 307 19.80 15.67 25.24
C GLN A 307 19.68 16.95 24.40
N LEU A 308 20.21 16.94 23.16
CA LEU A 308 20.03 18.05 22.22
C LEU A 308 18.56 18.24 21.81
N ILE A 309 17.88 17.18 21.36
CA ILE A 309 16.47 17.21 20.97
C ILE A 309 15.57 17.68 22.13
N ARG A 310 15.88 17.25 23.37
CA ARG A 310 15.17 17.64 24.59
C ARG A 310 15.38 19.12 24.93
N SER A 311 16.64 19.57 24.99
CA SER A 311 16.98 20.96 25.34
C SER A 311 16.54 21.99 24.29
N LYS A 312 16.47 21.60 23.01
CA LYS A 312 15.96 22.44 21.91
C LYS A 312 14.43 22.41 21.75
N GLY A 313 13.73 21.51 22.44
CA GLY A 313 12.28 21.32 22.29
C GLY A 313 11.88 20.83 20.89
N LEU A 314 12.58 19.82 20.37
CA LEU A 314 12.34 19.24 19.04
C LEU A 314 11.49 17.96 19.16
N LEU A 315 10.70 17.65 18.12
CA LEU A 315 9.88 16.44 18.06
C LEU A 315 10.56 15.34 17.24
N PRO A 316 11.04 14.24 17.85
CA PRO A 316 11.61 13.11 17.13
C PRO A 316 10.51 12.29 16.42
N PHE A 317 10.75 11.98 15.15
CA PHE A 317 9.99 11.01 14.36
C PHE A 317 10.96 9.93 13.88
N PHE A 318 10.83 8.70 14.37
CA PHE A 318 11.66 7.57 14.00
C PHE A 318 11.07 6.79 12.81
N ASP A 319 11.90 6.46 11.83
CA ASP A 319 11.69 5.34 10.90
C ASP A 319 12.45 4.11 11.42
N CYS A 320 11.72 3.03 11.67
CA CYS A 320 12.18 1.77 12.24
C CYS A 320 11.92 0.64 11.24
N ALA A 321 12.64 0.72 10.13
CA ALA A 321 12.42 -0.12 8.95
C ALA A 321 13.27 -1.40 8.87
N TYR A 322 14.16 -1.60 9.85
CA TYR A 322 15.24 -2.61 9.84
C TYR A 322 15.46 -3.30 11.21
N GLN A 323 14.49 -3.22 12.14
CA GLN A 323 14.63 -3.78 13.50
C GLN A 323 15.00 -5.27 13.47
N GLY A 324 16.15 -5.59 14.07
CA GLY A 324 16.76 -6.91 14.17
C GLY A 324 17.87 -7.19 13.14
N PHE A 325 18.20 -6.24 12.25
CA PHE A 325 19.20 -6.43 11.20
C PHE A 325 20.57 -5.81 11.53
N VAL A 326 20.73 -5.08 12.64
CA VAL A 326 22.04 -4.60 13.11
C VAL A 326 22.74 -5.65 13.96
N SER A 327 22.17 -6.08 15.11
CA SER A 327 22.82 -7.09 15.97
C SER A 327 22.24 -8.50 15.85
N GLY A 328 21.10 -8.67 15.18
CA GLY A 328 20.31 -9.90 15.23
C GLY A 328 19.35 -9.96 16.44
N ASN A 329 19.36 -8.95 17.31
CA ASN A 329 18.44 -8.84 18.45
C ASN A 329 17.45 -7.67 18.23
N LEU A 330 16.15 -8.00 18.18
CA LEU A 330 15.06 -7.05 18.01
C LEU A 330 15.00 -5.98 19.13
N GLU A 331 15.44 -6.32 20.34
CA GLU A 331 15.40 -5.43 21.50
C GLU A 331 16.51 -4.38 21.47
N GLU A 332 17.72 -4.79 21.07
CA GLU A 332 18.90 -3.92 20.94
C GLU A 332 18.73 -2.93 19.79
N ASP A 333 18.29 -3.40 18.62
CA ASP A 333 17.98 -2.58 17.45
C ASP A 333 16.87 -1.53 17.72
N ALA A 334 16.08 -1.67 18.78
CA ALA A 334 15.06 -0.72 19.20
C ALA A 334 15.51 0.23 20.34
N GLN A 335 16.70 0.04 20.90
CA GLN A 335 17.15 0.72 22.12
C GLN A 335 17.30 2.24 21.95
N SER A 336 17.59 2.71 20.73
CA SER A 336 17.60 4.14 20.37
C SER A 336 16.24 4.81 20.57
N ILE A 337 15.14 4.14 20.20
CA ILE A 337 13.77 4.62 20.43
C ILE A 337 13.44 4.57 21.91
N ARG A 338 13.76 3.46 22.59
CA ARG A 338 13.43 3.24 24.00
C ARG A 338 14.08 4.27 24.91
N LEU A 339 15.32 4.66 24.62
CA LEU A 339 16.04 5.76 25.31
C LEU A 339 15.28 7.10 25.27
N PHE A 340 14.59 7.39 24.17
CA PHE A 340 13.78 8.60 23.99
C PHE A 340 12.38 8.50 24.62
N VAL A 341 11.92 7.31 25.03
CA VAL A 341 10.59 7.12 25.64
C VAL A 341 10.67 6.90 27.15
N ALA A 342 11.80 6.36 27.64
CA ALA A 342 12.06 6.10 29.05
C ALA A 342 12.02 7.35 29.95
N ASP A 343 12.29 8.54 29.40
CA ASP A 343 12.25 9.83 30.13
C ASP A 343 10.87 10.51 30.13
N GLY A 344 9.83 9.84 29.62
CA GLY A 344 8.50 10.44 29.45
C GLY A 344 8.45 11.50 28.34
N GLY A 345 9.38 11.44 27.39
CA GLY A 345 9.36 12.25 26.18
C GLY A 345 8.33 11.78 25.14
N GLU A 346 7.91 12.72 24.30
CA GLU A 346 6.95 12.48 23.21
C GLU A 346 7.69 12.20 21.89
N SER A 347 7.11 11.34 21.04
CA SER A 347 7.73 10.89 19.79
C SER A 347 6.74 10.22 18.84
N LEU A 348 7.04 10.22 17.54
CA LEU A 348 6.37 9.36 16.55
C LEU A 348 7.32 8.22 16.12
N ILE A 349 6.78 7.03 15.87
CA ILE A 349 7.54 5.84 15.43
C ILE A 349 6.81 5.16 14.27
N ALA A 350 7.46 5.06 13.12
CA ALA A 350 7.04 4.30 11.96
C ALA A 350 7.74 2.94 11.92
N GLN A 351 7.00 1.84 11.99
CA GLN A 351 7.51 0.46 11.92
C GLN A 351 7.18 -0.18 10.56
N SER A 352 8.06 -1.06 10.07
CA SER A 352 7.87 -1.80 8.81
C SER A 352 8.28 -3.27 8.92
N TYR A 353 7.31 -4.19 8.83
CA TYR A 353 7.54 -5.64 8.85
C TYR A 353 8.06 -6.21 7.52
N SER A 354 8.25 -5.35 6.51
CA SER A 354 8.69 -5.79 5.18
C SER A 354 10.06 -6.45 5.13
N LYS A 355 10.99 -6.12 6.05
CA LYS A 355 12.36 -6.66 6.04
C LYS A 355 12.45 -7.86 6.99
N ASN A 356 12.20 -7.62 8.27
CA ASN A 356 12.38 -8.61 9.33
C ASN A 356 11.35 -9.75 9.31
N MET A 357 10.21 -9.62 8.64
CA MET A 357 9.31 -10.74 8.34
C MET A 357 9.22 -11.07 6.83
N GLY A 358 10.08 -10.49 5.99
CA GLY A 358 10.03 -10.68 4.53
C GLY A 358 8.74 -10.21 3.84
N LEU A 359 7.87 -9.46 4.55
CA LEU A 359 6.55 -9.03 4.06
C LEU A 359 6.64 -7.79 3.15
N TYR A 360 7.51 -7.81 2.14
CA TYR A 360 7.73 -6.66 1.25
C TYR A 360 6.45 -6.30 0.47
N GLY A 361 5.82 -7.31 -0.13
CA GLY A 361 4.61 -7.20 -0.93
C GLY A 361 3.31 -7.03 -0.14
N GLU A 362 3.24 -7.42 1.14
CA GLU A 362 2.01 -7.27 1.94
C GLU A 362 1.81 -5.85 2.49
N ARG A 363 2.85 -5.00 2.41
CA ARG A 363 2.81 -3.57 2.77
C ARG A 363 2.24 -3.33 4.17
N VAL A 364 2.63 -4.13 5.16
CA VAL A 364 2.22 -3.99 6.57
C VAL A 364 3.25 -3.23 7.40
N GLY A 365 2.77 -2.34 8.26
CA GLY A 365 3.54 -1.52 9.20
C GLY A 365 2.63 -0.87 10.24
N ALA A 366 3.22 -0.13 11.17
CA ALA A 366 2.50 0.58 12.23
C ALA A 366 3.03 2.00 12.39
N LEU A 367 2.17 2.93 12.81
CA LEU A 367 2.53 4.24 13.33
C LEU A 367 2.15 4.26 14.81
N SER A 368 3.13 4.36 15.69
CA SER A 368 2.92 4.56 17.14
C SER A 368 3.26 6.00 17.50
N ILE A 369 2.39 6.68 18.26
CA ILE A 369 2.62 8.04 18.77
C ILE A 369 2.61 8.00 20.30
N VAL A 370 3.72 8.42 20.90
CA VAL A 370 3.92 8.52 22.35
C VAL A 370 3.62 9.94 22.79
N CYS A 371 2.69 10.08 23.73
CA CYS A 371 2.18 11.35 24.24
C CYS A 371 2.55 11.56 25.73
N LYS A 372 2.29 12.76 26.25
CA LYS A 372 2.53 13.12 27.65
C LYS A 372 1.51 12.48 28.62
N THR A 373 0.26 12.30 28.18
CA THR A 373 -0.83 11.73 29.00
C THR A 373 -1.73 10.82 28.15
N ALA A 374 -2.51 9.95 28.83
CA ALA A 374 -3.45 9.05 28.17
C ALA A 374 -4.63 9.80 27.51
N GLU A 375 -5.06 10.93 28.07
CA GLU A 375 -6.08 11.80 27.47
C GLU A 375 -5.60 12.36 26.12
N VAL A 376 -4.38 12.89 26.08
CA VAL A 376 -3.77 13.38 24.84
C VAL A 376 -3.62 12.23 23.83
N ALA A 377 -3.18 11.04 24.25
CA ALA A 377 -3.09 9.87 23.37
C ALA A 377 -4.46 9.49 22.77
N SER A 378 -5.54 9.57 23.55
CA SER A 378 -6.91 9.33 23.08
C SER A 378 -7.38 10.38 22.07
N ASN A 379 -7.08 11.67 22.32
CA ASN A 379 -7.40 12.74 21.38
C ASN A 379 -6.60 12.60 20.07
N VAL A 380 -5.30 12.29 20.15
CA VAL A 380 -4.44 12.00 19.00
C VAL A 380 -4.99 10.81 18.19
N GLU A 381 -5.41 9.71 18.83
CA GLU A 381 -6.05 8.59 18.14
C GLU A 381 -7.33 9.02 17.39
N SER A 382 -8.16 9.84 18.03
CA SER A 382 -9.41 10.31 17.43
C SER A 382 -9.16 11.16 16.17
N GLN A 383 -8.09 11.96 16.14
CA GLN A 383 -7.69 12.74 14.96
C GLN A 383 -6.98 11.88 13.90
N LEU A 384 -6.15 10.91 14.29
CA LEU A 384 -5.56 9.92 13.36
C LEU A 384 -6.65 9.18 12.57
N LYS A 385 -7.80 8.87 13.19
CA LYS A 385 -8.96 8.30 12.48
C LYS A 385 -9.47 9.23 11.38
N LEU A 386 -9.53 10.55 11.60
CA LEU A 386 -9.91 11.52 10.56
C LEU A 386 -8.84 11.72 9.47
N VAL A 387 -7.56 11.40 9.73
CA VAL A 387 -6.50 11.37 8.72
C VAL A 387 -6.60 10.13 7.84
N ILE A 388 -6.76 8.94 8.43
CA ILE A 388 -6.77 7.65 7.73
C ILE A 388 -8.06 7.45 6.90
N ARG A 389 -9.20 7.90 7.43
CA ARG A 389 -10.54 7.69 6.84
C ARG A 389 -10.68 8.13 5.36
N PRO A 390 -10.23 9.31 4.92
CA PRO A 390 -10.22 9.71 3.51
C PRO A 390 -9.05 9.13 2.69
N MET A 391 -8.01 8.57 3.32
CA MET A 391 -6.87 7.99 2.59
C MET A 391 -7.17 6.58 2.06
N TYR A 392 -7.70 5.70 2.93
CA TYR A 392 -8.03 4.32 2.55
C TYR A 392 -9.17 3.70 3.38
N SER A 393 -9.91 4.49 4.18
CA SER A 393 -10.90 4.08 5.19
C SER A 393 -10.35 3.26 6.36
N ASN A 394 -9.73 2.12 6.08
CA ASN A 394 -9.16 1.16 7.04
C ASN A 394 -8.09 0.30 6.32
N PRO A 395 -7.06 -0.20 7.03
CA PRO A 395 -5.89 -0.84 6.41
C PRO A 395 -6.10 -2.31 5.99
N PRO A 396 -5.21 -2.92 5.17
CA PRO A 396 -5.31 -4.30 4.70
C PRO A 396 -5.08 -5.34 5.80
N ILE A 397 -5.95 -6.35 5.89
CA ILE A 397 -5.94 -7.33 6.99
C ILE A 397 -4.79 -8.34 6.91
N HIS A 398 -4.50 -8.91 5.73
CA HIS A 398 -3.68 -10.13 5.59
C HIS A 398 -2.28 -10.03 6.21
N GLY A 399 -1.51 -9.01 5.83
CA GLY A 399 -0.17 -8.80 6.38
C GLY A 399 -0.16 -8.59 7.89
N ALA A 400 -1.17 -7.90 8.46
CA ALA A 400 -1.27 -7.69 9.90
C ALA A 400 -1.75 -8.95 10.65
N ALA A 401 -2.55 -9.80 10.02
CA ALA A 401 -2.92 -11.11 10.56
C ALA A 401 -1.69 -12.03 10.69
N ILE A 402 -0.82 -12.07 9.67
CA ILE A 402 0.45 -12.81 9.70
C ILE A 402 1.33 -12.30 10.85
N VAL A 403 1.58 -10.98 10.92
CA VAL A 403 2.41 -10.39 12.00
C VAL A 403 1.83 -10.70 13.38
N ALA A 404 0.52 -10.53 13.57
CA ALA A 404 -0.12 -10.77 14.87
C ALA A 404 -0.14 -12.26 15.27
N ALA A 405 -0.23 -13.19 14.32
CA ALA A 405 -0.11 -14.62 14.61
C ALA A 405 1.30 -14.94 15.15
N ILE A 406 2.35 -14.45 14.47
CA ILE A 406 3.75 -14.65 14.86
C ILE A 406 4.06 -13.98 16.21
N LEU A 407 3.59 -12.75 16.45
CA LEU A 407 3.88 -12.01 17.68
C LEU A 407 3.03 -12.45 18.89
N LYS A 408 1.99 -13.27 18.70
CA LYS A 408 1.09 -13.75 19.75
C LYS A 408 1.39 -15.19 20.20
N ASP A 409 1.92 -16.02 19.30
CA ASP A 409 2.37 -17.37 19.61
C ASP A 409 3.85 -17.38 20.01
N ARG A 410 4.17 -17.98 21.16
CA ARG A 410 5.54 -17.96 21.72
C ARG A 410 6.53 -18.74 20.86
N ASP A 411 6.13 -19.86 20.29
CA ASP A 411 7.04 -20.73 19.54
C ASP A 411 7.30 -20.13 18.16
N MET A 412 6.29 -19.54 17.52
CA MET A 412 6.45 -18.76 16.29
C MET A 412 7.27 -17.48 16.51
N TYR A 413 7.11 -16.79 17.65
CA TYR A 413 7.98 -15.65 18.00
C TYR A 413 9.46 -16.07 18.11
N ASN A 414 9.74 -17.23 18.73
CA ASN A 414 11.09 -17.76 18.85
C ASN A 414 11.66 -18.20 17.50
N GLU A 415 10.85 -18.91 16.68
CA GLU A 415 11.18 -19.33 15.31
C GLU A 415 11.59 -18.11 14.47
N TRP A 416 10.74 -17.09 14.45
CA TRP A 416 10.97 -15.81 13.78
C TRP A 416 12.23 -15.09 14.27
N SER A 417 12.43 -15.00 15.59
CA SER A 417 13.59 -14.32 16.17
C SER A 417 14.91 -14.99 15.77
N ASN A 418 14.92 -16.33 15.71
CA ASN A 418 16.08 -17.10 15.25
C ASN A 418 16.34 -16.92 13.75
N GLU A 419 15.29 -16.87 12.91
CA GLU A 419 15.43 -16.54 11.49
C GLU A 419 16.02 -15.13 11.28
N VAL A 420 15.51 -14.12 11.99
CA VAL A 420 16.03 -12.73 11.94
C VAL A 420 17.50 -12.68 12.38
N LYS A 421 17.87 -13.39 13.45
CA LYS A 421 19.28 -13.50 13.85
C LYS A 421 20.14 -14.13 12.75
N ALA A 422 19.72 -15.26 12.16
CA ALA A 422 20.45 -15.90 11.08
C ALA A 422 20.59 -14.99 9.84
N MET A 423 19.60 -14.12 9.57
CA MET A 423 19.69 -13.09 8.54
C MET A 423 20.74 -12.02 8.86
N ALA A 424 20.79 -11.52 10.10
CA ALA A 424 21.79 -10.55 10.55
C ALA A 424 23.21 -11.13 10.55
N ASP A 425 23.38 -12.36 11.05
CA ASP A 425 24.66 -13.07 11.06
C ASP A 425 25.20 -13.26 9.63
N ARG A 426 24.33 -13.57 8.65
CA ARG A 426 24.71 -13.58 7.23
C ARG A 426 25.09 -12.20 6.69
N LEU A 427 24.40 -11.12 7.07
CA LEU A 427 24.79 -9.76 6.65
C LEU A 427 26.20 -9.40 7.13
N MET A 428 26.53 -9.72 8.38
CA MET A 428 27.87 -9.54 8.94
C MET A 428 28.92 -10.41 8.21
N SER A 429 28.61 -11.69 7.95
CA SER A 429 29.46 -12.58 7.15
C SER A 429 29.71 -12.06 5.73
N MET A 430 28.68 -11.57 5.02
CA MET A 430 28.85 -11.06 3.64
C MET A 430 29.67 -9.78 3.59
N ARG A 431 29.61 -8.93 4.63
CA ARG A 431 30.51 -7.76 4.79
C ARG A 431 31.96 -8.20 4.95
N GLN A 432 32.22 -9.18 5.83
CA GLN A 432 33.57 -9.69 6.03
C GLN A 432 34.12 -10.39 4.79
N HIS A 433 33.30 -11.18 4.08
CA HIS A 433 33.71 -11.83 2.83
C HIS A 433 34.02 -10.80 1.73
N LEU A 434 33.20 -9.76 1.57
CA LEU A 434 33.46 -8.70 0.59
C LEU A 434 34.74 -7.93 0.92
N PHE A 435 34.95 -7.56 2.19
CA PHE A 435 36.19 -6.91 2.62
C PHE A 435 37.42 -7.79 2.38
N ASN A 436 37.36 -9.09 2.69
CA ASN A 436 38.45 -10.04 2.46
C ASN A 436 38.73 -10.29 0.96
N ALA A 437 37.73 -10.16 0.09
CA ALA A 437 37.87 -10.33 -1.35
C ALA A 437 38.40 -9.08 -2.07
N LEU A 438 38.15 -7.88 -1.52
CA LEU A 438 38.56 -6.61 -2.12
C LEU A 438 40.09 -6.41 -2.09
N ARG A 439 40.73 -6.69 -3.22
CA ARG A 439 42.15 -6.36 -3.49
C ARG A 439 42.33 -4.93 -4.03
N THR A 440 41.37 -4.05 -3.75
CA THR A 440 41.23 -2.71 -4.34
C THR A 440 42.05 -1.68 -3.56
N PRO A 441 42.77 -0.76 -4.22
CA PRO A 441 43.48 0.32 -3.52
C PRO A 441 42.57 1.17 -2.62
N GLY A 442 43.12 1.67 -1.50
CA GLY A 442 42.42 2.51 -0.50
C GLY A 442 41.86 1.73 0.70
N ASP A 443 41.27 2.44 1.67
CA ASP A 443 40.63 1.82 2.84
C ASP A 443 39.20 1.34 2.54
N TRP A 444 39.01 0.02 2.53
CA TRP A 444 37.72 -0.63 2.38
C TRP A 444 37.10 -1.13 3.69
N SER A 445 37.76 -0.93 4.84
CA SER A 445 37.30 -1.43 6.16
C SER A 445 36.03 -0.74 6.69
N HIS A 446 35.60 0.37 6.06
CA HIS A 446 34.27 0.94 6.28
C HIS A 446 33.12 -0.06 6.01
N ILE A 447 33.30 -1.03 5.10
CA ILE A 447 32.28 -2.06 4.79
C ILE A 447 31.94 -2.92 6.01
N ILE A 448 32.93 -3.21 6.87
CA ILE A 448 32.75 -3.98 8.12
C ILE A 448 32.46 -3.09 9.34
N ARG A 449 32.70 -1.77 9.26
CA ARG A 449 32.21 -0.80 10.27
C ARG A 449 30.72 -0.47 10.10
N GLN A 450 30.22 -0.51 8.87
CA GLN A 450 28.82 -0.26 8.55
C GLN A 450 27.96 -1.51 8.80
N VAL A 451 26.68 -1.31 9.14
CA VAL A 451 25.77 -2.34 9.66
C VAL A 451 24.47 -2.47 8.83
N GLY A 452 23.71 -3.54 9.06
CA GLY A 452 22.41 -3.76 8.42
C GLY A 452 22.47 -4.03 6.91
N MET A 453 21.41 -3.68 6.18
CA MET A 453 21.25 -4.04 4.77
C MET A 453 22.16 -3.29 3.80
N PHE A 454 22.63 -2.08 4.11
CA PHE A 454 23.28 -1.19 3.13
C PHE A 454 24.70 -0.78 3.51
N THR A 455 25.52 -0.55 2.50
CA THR A 455 26.85 0.05 2.64
C THR A 455 27.02 1.13 1.56
N PHE A 456 27.64 2.26 1.91
CA PHE A 456 28.11 3.23 0.92
C PHE A 456 29.55 2.89 0.53
N SER A 457 29.72 2.43 -0.71
CA SER A 457 31.03 2.04 -1.28
C SER A 457 31.95 3.22 -1.57
N GLY A 458 31.41 4.43 -1.73
CA GLY A 458 32.13 5.60 -2.22
C GLY A 458 32.47 5.56 -3.72
N LEU A 459 31.84 4.68 -4.50
CA LEU A 459 31.95 4.68 -5.97
C LEU A 459 31.25 5.91 -6.58
N SER A 460 31.87 6.49 -7.60
CA SER A 460 31.27 7.55 -8.42
C SER A 460 30.19 7.03 -9.38
N PRO A 461 29.26 7.88 -9.87
CA PRO A 461 28.25 7.49 -10.87
C PRO A 461 28.83 6.82 -12.11
N GLU A 462 30.02 7.26 -12.54
CA GLU A 462 30.75 6.74 -13.70
C GLU A 462 31.28 5.32 -13.44
N GLN A 463 31.78 5.07 -12.22
CA GLN A 463 32.21 3.75 -11.78
C GLN A 463 31.02 2.79 -11.61
N VAL A 464 29.88 3.28 -11.12
CA VAL A 464 28.63 2.51 -11.08
C VAL A 464 28.17 2.16 -12.50
N ALA A 465 28.21 3.11 -13.43
CA ALA A 465 27.86 2.87 -14.83
C ALA A 465 28.80 1.85 -15.52
N PHE A 466 30.11 1.91 -15.25
CA PHE A 466 31.08 0.91 -15.70
C PHE A 466 30.75 -0.49 -15.14
N ILE A 467 30.51 -0.61 -13.83
CA ILE A 467 30.17 -1.88 -13.18
C ILE A 467 28.84 -2.46 -13.72
N THR A 468 27.85 -1.61 -13.98
CA THR A 468 26.59 -2.05 -14.62
C THR A 468 26.80 -2.47 -16.07
N LYS A 469 27.65 -1.79 -16.84
CA LYS A 469 27.88 -2.06 -18.27
C LYS A 469 28.77 -3.29 -18.52
N GLU A 470 29.90 -3.41 -17.84
CA GLU A 470 30.89 -4.47 -18.12
C GLU A 470 30.71 -5.72 -17.23
N TYR A 471 30.16 -5.58 -16.02
CA TYR A 471 30.00 -6.67 -15.04
C TYR A 471 28.53 -7.05 -14.76
N HIS A 472 27.56 -6.38 -15.39
CA HIS A 472 26.12 -6.62 -15.20
C HIS A 472 25.61 -6.47 -13.75
N ILE A 473 26.31 -5.71 -12.90
CA ILE A 473 25.89 -5.48 -11.51
C ILE A 473 25.12 -4.16 -11.39
N TYR A 474 23.85 -4.26 -10.97
CA TYR A 474 22.91 -3.15 -10.88
C TYR A 474 22.79 -2.65 -9.44
N LEU A 475 23.34 -1.47 -9.19
CA LEU A 475 23.22 -0.70 -7.95
C LEU A 475 22.96 0.79 -8.28
N PRO A 476 22.46 1.62 -7.34
CA PRO A 476 22.06 2.98 -7.64
C PRO A 476 23.29 3.87 -7.86
N SER A 477 23.15 4.95 -8.62
CA SER A 477 24.25 5.84 -9.02
C SER A 477 24.92 6.62 -7.86
N ASP A 478 24.46 6.43 -6.63
CA ASP A 478 25.07 6.94 -5.38
C ASP A 478 26.09 5.96 -4.77
N GLY A 479 26.31 4.79 -5.39
CA GLY A 479 27.24 3.78 -4.90
C GLY A 479 26.72 2.96 -3.71
N ARG A 480 25.42 3.03 -3.37
CA ARG A 480 24.82 2.23 -2.29
C ARG A 480 24.64 0.77 -2.69
N ILE A 481 25.33 -0.14 -1.98
CA ILE A 481 25.20 -1.58 -2.17
C ILE A 481 24.23 -2.17 -1.13
N ASN A 482 23.23 -2.94 -1.57
CA ASN A 482 22.44 -3.82 -0.71
C ASN A 482 23.22 -5.12 -0.41
N MET A 483 23.82 -5.20 0.77
CA MET A 483 24.52 -6.40 1.27
C MET A 483 23.58 -7.61 1.38
N ALA A 484 22.28 -7.39 1.58
CA ALA A 484 21.28 -8.45 1.62
C ALA A 484 21.02 -9.11 0.25
N GLY A 485 21.54 -8.54 -0.83
CA GLY A 485 21.51 -9.11 -2.19
C GLY A 485 22.69 -10.04 -2.51
N LEU A 486 23.68 -10.17 -1.62
CA LEU A 486 24.90 -10.94 -1.87
C LEU A 486 24.85 -12.36 -1.30
N GLY A 487 25.33 -13.34 -2.08
CA GLY A 487 25.75 -14.66 -1.61
C GLY A 487 27.26 -14.86 -1.73
N PRO A 488 27.84 -15.89 -1.07
CA PRO A 488 29.28 -16.18 -1.12
C PRO A 488 29.83 -16.28 -2.55
N LYS A 489 29.05 -16.87 -3.48
CA LYS A 489 29.41 -17.04 -4.89
C LYS A 489 29.46 -15.73 -5.69
N THR A 490 28.69 -14.71 -5.26
CA THR A 490 28.62 -13.40 -5.94
C THR A 490 29.62 -12.38 -5.39
N VAL A 491 30.21 -12.64 -4.23
CA VAL A 491 31.18 -11.73 -3.58
C VAL A 491 32.44 -11.52 -4.42
N PRO A 492 33.10 -12.55 -5.01
CA PRO A 492 34.25 -12.34 -5.88
C PRO A 492 33.92 -11.46 -7.09
N HIS A 493 32.82 -11.75 -7.79
CA HIS A 493 32.36 -10.97 -8.96
C HIS A 493 32.16 -9.48 -8.64
N LEU A 494 31.59 -9.17 -7.46
CA LEU A 494 31.48 -7.78 -6.99
C LEU A 494 32.85 -7.18 -6.63
N ALA A 495 33.72 -7.93 -5.95
CA ALA A 495 35.05 -7.43 -5.56
C ALA A 495 35.91 -7.11 -6.79
N ASP A 496 35.90 -7.98 -7.80
CA ASP A 496 36.61 -7.79 -9.07
C ASP A 496 36.02 -6.62 -9.87
N ALA A 497 34.70 -6.47 -9.92
CA ALA A 497 34.03 -5.33 -10.54
C ALA A 497 34.42 -3.99 -9.88
N ILE A 498 34.44 -3.94 -8.53
CA ILE A 498 34.90 -2.77 -7.77
C ILE A 498 36.38 -2.49 -8.03
N HIS A 499 37.23 -3.52 -8.04
CA HIS A 499 38.65 -3.38 -8.34
C HIS A 499 38.89 -2.79 -9.74
N ALA A 500 38.22 -3.33 -10.75
CA ALA A 500 38.31 -2.86 -12.13
C ALA A 500 37.81 -1.43 -12.29
N ALA A 501 36.69 -1.06 -11.67
CA ALA A 501 36.13 0.29 -11.76
C ALA A 501 37.04 1.35 -11.11
N VAL A 502 37.69 1.01 -9.98
CA VAL A 502 38.60 1.92 -9.28
C VAL A 502 39.93 2.06 -10.03
N THR A 503 40.49 0.95 -10.52
CA THR A 503 41.79 0.96 -11.23
C THR A 503 41.71 1.47 -12.67
N THR A 504 40.63 1.17 -13.41
CA THR A 504 40.43 1.65 -14.80
C THR A 504 40.18 3.15 -14.82
N ALA A 505 39.40 3.68 -13.88
CA ALA A 505 39.23 5.13 -13.72
C ALA A 505 40.58 5.81 -13.42
N TYR A 506 41.42 5.21 -12.58
CA TYR A 506 42.77 5.72 -12.28
C TYR A 506 43.67 5.78 -13.53
N LEU A 507 43.66 4.75 -14.38
CA LEU A 507 44.43 4.71 -15.64
C LEU A 507 43.97 5.77 -16.66
N LEU A 508 42.66 6.04 -16.73
CA LEU A 508 42.09 7.08 -17.59
C LEU A 508 42.41 8.50 -17.08
N ILE A 509 42.39 8.71 -15.77
CA ILE A 509 42.69 10.01 -15.14
C ILE A 509 44.20 10.33 -15.16
N THR A 510 45.06 9.31 -15.07
CA THR A 510 46.53 9.48 -15.10
C THR A 510 47.15 9.51 -16.50
N GLY A 511 46.34 9.37 -17.56
CA GLY A 511 46.80 9.45 -18.95
C GLY A 511 47.64 8.26 -19.43
N MET A 512 47.70 7.17 -18.66
CA MET A 512 48.48 5.97 -19.01
C MET A 512 47.73 4.97 -19.91
N ALA A 513 46.58 5.35 -20.45
CA ALA A 513 45.72 4.51 -21.29
C ALA A 513 46.23 4.40 -22.75
N ASP A 514 47.35 3.71 -22.96
CA ASP A 514 47.82 3.33 -24.30
C ASP A 514 46.85 2.32 -24.95
N SER A 515 46.16 2.74 -26.02
CA SER A 515 44.89 2.15 -26.47
C SER A 515 45.00 0.72 -27.04
N ASN A 516 46.23 0.23 -27.27
CA ASN A 516 46.49 -1.02 -27.97
C ASN A 516 46.77 -2.23 -27.04
N ARG A 517 46.68 -2.10 -25.71
CA ARG A 517 46.94 -3.22 -24.77
C ARG A 517 45.73 -3.79 -24.04
N LEU A 518 44.63 -3.04 -23.89
CA LEU A 518 43.45 -3.47 -23.12
C LEU A 518 42.71 -4.67 -23.75
N SER A 519 42.78 -4.84 -25.08
CA SER A 519 42.13 -5.94 -25.81
C SER A 519 42.89 -7.28 -25.72
N ALA A 520 44.17 -7.29 -25.33
CA ALA A 520 44.99 -8.50 -25.31
C ALA A 520 44.93 -9.28 -23.97
N ALA A 521 44.64 -8.60 -22.86
CA ALA A 521 44.71 -9.17 -21.52
C ALA A 521 43.47 -10.00 -21.11
N LEU A 522 42.36 -9.91 -21.86
CA LEU A 522 41.06 -10.50 -21.51
C LEU A 522 40.72 -11.81 -22.26
N VAL A 523 41.63 -12.35 -23.09
CA VAL A 523 41.31 -13.40 -24.07
C VAL A 523 42.00 -14.75 -23.80
N LEU A 524 43.06 -14.82 -22.99
CA LEU A 524 43.84 -16.05 -22.78
C LEU A 524 43.61 -16.67 -21.40
N GLY A 525 42.75 -17.69 -21.36
CA GLY A 525 42.37 -18.38 -20.13
C GLY A 525 41.73 -19.76 -20.31
N ALA A 526 42.32 -20.66 -21.12
CA ALA A 526 42.03 -22.10 -21.11
C ALA A 526 43.15 -22.95 -21.76
N ASP A 527 43.34 -24.17 -21.23
CA ASP A 527 43.85 -25.42 -21.85
C ASP A 527 45.13 -25.43 -22.73
N SER A 528 46.25 -25.95 -22.19
CA SER A 528 46.62 -27.40 -22.28
C SER A 528 48.06 -27.70 -21.82
N PRO A 529 48.44 -28.98 -21.51
CA PRO A 529 49.71 -29.33 -20.85
C PRO A 529 50.77 -30.02 -21.75
N ALA A 530 52.07 -29.91 -21.39
CA ALA A 530 53.05 -31.02 -21.36
C ALA A 530 54.52 -30.58 -21.02
N ILE A 531 55.18 -31.32 -20.11
CA ILE A 531 56.51 -32.01 -20.25
C ILE A 531 57.63 -31.23 -21.01
N LYS A 532 58.84 -30.94 -20.46
CA LYS A 532 59.80 -31.89 -19.84
C LYS A 532 60.90 -31.28 -18.93
N GLU A 533 61.69 -32.18 -18.34
CA GLU A 533 62.80 -32.04 -17.38
C GLU A 533 64.01 -31.16 -17.81
N SER A 534 64.70 -30.57 -16.82
CA SER A 534 66.18 -30.56 -16.75
C SER A 534 66.65 -30.42 -15.27
N ARG A 535 67.96 -30.48 -15.00
CA ARG A 535 68.51 -30.97 -13.70
C ARG A 535 69.11 -29.91 -12.77
N VAL A 536 68.85 -30.13 -11.47
CA VAL A 536 69.78 -30.15 -10.31
C VAL A 536 71.06 -29.30 -10.39
N THR A 537 71.23 -28.40 -9.40
CA THR A 537 72.51 -28.24 -8.68
C THR A 537 72.21 -27.95 -7.20
N THR A 538 72.93 -28.61 -6.29
CA THR A 538 72.74 -28.52 -4.83
C THR A 538 73.90 -27.77 -4.18
N VAL A 539 73.62 -26.89 -3.20
CA VAL A 539 74.61 -26.43 -2.23
C VAL A 539 74.01 -26.50 -0.83
N HIS A 540 74.68 -27.19 0.09
CA HIS A 540 74.34 -27.25 1.51
C HIS A 540 75.07 -26.15 2.30
N CYS A 541 74.44 -25.69 3.38
CA CYS A 541 75.13 -25.42 4.65
C CYS A 541 74.19 -25.75 5.83
N LEU A 542 74.75 -25.84 7.04
CA LEU A 542 74.16 -26.51 8.20
C LEU A 542 74.30 -25.69 9.50
N SER A 543 73.77 -26.26 10.59
CA SER A 543 73.75 -25.78 12.00
C SER A 543 72.67 -24.73 12.34
N GLY A 544 72.12 -24.69 13.56
CA GLY A 544 72.41 -25.50 14.76
C GLY A 544 71.15 -25.83 15.59
N SER A 545 71.27 -26.71 16.59
CA SER A 545 70.14 -27.38 17.26
C SER A 545 70.13 -27.27 18.80
N SER A 546 68.94 -27.32 19.41
CA SER A 546 68.76 -27.91 20.75
C SER A 546 67.32 -28.42 20.98
N THR A 547 67.19 -29.53 21.72
CA THR A 547 65.95 -30.23 22.09
C THR A 547 65.51 -29.85 23.53
N THR A 548 64.28 -30.11 24.01
CA THR A 548 63.66 -31.40 24.41
C THR A 548 62.13 -31.20 24.62
N ALA A 549 61.20 -32.08 24.21
CA ALA A 549 60.77 -33.39 24.77
C ALA A 549 59.97 -33.27 26.11
N ARG A 550 58.86 -33.99 26.39
CA ARG A 550 57.96 -34.91 25.64
C ARG A 550 56.66 -35.18 26.46
N ALA A 551 55.74 -36.00 25.91
CA ALA A 551 54.61 -36.69 26.60
C ALA A 551 53.41 -35.81 27.04
N HIS A 552 52.17 -36.31 27.24
CA HIS A 552 51.42 -37.43 26.63
C HIS A 552 49.90 -37.28 26.95
N SER A 553 49.07 -38.23 26.45
CA SER A 553 47.61 -38.37 26.68
C SER A 553 46.72 -37.25 26.09
N SER A 554 45.39 -37.44 25.93
CA SER A 554 44.66 -38.47 25.16
C SER A 554 43.20 -38.03 24.96
N SER A 555 42.51 -38.62 23.99
CA SER A 555 41.03 -38.66 23.79
C SER A 555 40.16 -38.54 25.07
N THR A 556 38.94 -37.99 25.05
CA THR A 556 37.83 -38.31 24.11
C THR A 556 36.81 -37.17 23.86
N SER A 557 35.97 -37.38 22.84
CA SER A 557 34.71 -36.68 22.57
C SER A 557 33.59 -36.99 23.58
N PHE A 558 32.59 -36.09 23.71
CA PHE A 558 31.29 -36.39 24.32
C PHE A 558 30.11 -35.74 23.55
N THR A 559 28.93 -36.35 23.65
CA THR A 559 27.71 -35.97 22.90
C THR A 559 26.43 -36.04 23.75
N SER A 560 25.61 -34.99 23.67
CA SER A 560 24.12 -34.96 23.72
C SER A 560 23.31 -35.53 24.92
N SER A 561 22.39 -34.68 25.43
CA SER A 561 21.12 -35.00 26.18
C SER A 561 21.26 -35.62 27.59
N ASP A 562 20.35 -35.47 28.57
CA ASP A 562 18.94 -34.96 28.69
C ASP A 562 18.63 -34.68 30.21
N ARG A 563 17.52 -34.12 30.76
CA ARG A 563 16.22 -33.51 30.35
C ARG A 563 15.64 -32.68 31.54
N ARG A 564 14.50 -31.97 31.34
CA ARG A 564 13.50 -31.42 32.34
C ARG A 564 13.78 -30.04 33.00
N GLN A 565 12.78 -29.30 33.53
CA GLN A 565 11.43 -28.93 33.00
C GLN A 565 10.73 -27.82 33.84
N ASN A 566 10.14 -26.82 33.17
CA ASN A 566 8.96 -25.97 33.49
C ASN A 566 8.64 -25.40 34.91
N ALA A 567 8.74 -24.05 35.01
CA ALA A 567 7.65 -23.06 35.18
C ALA A 567 6.87 -22.85 36.51
N LEU A 568 6.30 -21.63 36.64
CA LEU A 568 5.59 -21.03 37.79
C LEU A 568 4.14 -21.52 37.99
N VAL A 569 3.69 -21.50 39.26
CA VAL A 569 2.37 -21.02 39.73
C VAL A 569 2.57 -20.33 41.08
N GLY A 570 1.74 -19.34 41.45
CA GLY A 570 1.67 -18.83 42.82
C GLY A 570 0.46 -17.92 43.09
N HIS A 571 -0.15 -18.01 44.28
CA HIS A 571 -1.07 -17.02 44.84
C HIS A 571 -1.41 -17.33 46.32
N LEU A 572 -1.55 -16.27 47.14
CA LEU A 572 -2.03 -16.25 48.54
C LEU A 572 -1.11 -17.00 49.54
N THR A 573 -0.76 -16.49 50.72
CA THR A 573 -1.43 -15.54 51.64
C THR A 573 -0.56 -14.34 52.04
N ALA A 574 -1.02 -13.53 53.00
CA ALA A 574 -0.26 -12.45 53.63
C ALA A 574 0.24 -12.85 55.03
N GLU A 575 1.35 -12.27 55.48
CA GLU A 575 1.55 -11.65 56.83
C GLU A 575 2.95 -11.00 56.92
N GLU A 576 3.28 -10.41 58.07
CA GLU A 576 4.47 -9.59 58.37
C GLU A 576 5.74 -10.48 58.57
N ASP A 577 6.99 -10.04 58.41
CA ASP A 577 7.74 -9.18 59.35
C ASP A 577 9.11 -8.71 58.75
N GLN A 578 10.08 -8.31 59.59
CA GLN A 578 11.18 -7.39 59.28
C GLN A 578 12.57 -7.97 58.94
N SER A 579 13.41 -7.06 58.41
CA SER A 579 14.85 -6.87 58.68
C SER A 579 15.90 -7.34 57.65
N SER A 580 16.81 -6.40 57.34
CA SER A 580 18.24 -6.50 56.89
C SER A 580 18.70 -7.61 55.91
N SER A 581 19.60 -7.36 54.95
CA SER A 581 20.64 -6.31 54.87
C SER A 581 20.94 -5.92 53.42
N ALA A 582 21.70 -4.84 53.22
CA ALA A 582 22.07 -4.33 51.89
C ALA A 582 23.58 -4.41 51.63
N MET A 583 23.95 -4.67 50.38
CA MET A 583 25.22 -4.24 49.77
C MET A 583 24.96 -3.76 48.34
N ASP A 584 25.79 -2.84 47.86
CA ASP A 584 25.38 -1.85 46.86
C ASP A 584 25.26 -2.33 45.41
N ALA A 585 24.32 -1.70 44.70
CA ALA A 585 24.20 -1.76 43.25
C ALA A 585 24.49 -0.38 42.64
N HIS A 586 25.48 -0.31 41.75
CA HIS A 586 25.78 0.91 40.97
C HIS A 586 24.63 1.26 40.00
N LYS A 587 23.62 1.98 40.49
CA LYS A 587 22.56 2.56 39.66
C LYS A 587 23.04 3.88 39.05
N ASN A 588 23.28 3.87 37.74
CA ASN A 588 23.34 5.11 36.96
C ASN A 588 21.96 5.79 37.01
N SER A 589 21.83 6.84 37.82
CA SER A 589 20.60 7.61 37.95
C SER A 589 20.36 8.43 36.68
N ILE A 590 19.37 8.03 35.89
CA ILE A 590 18.90 8.81 34.73
C ILE A 590 18.06 9.96 35.27
N SER A 591 18.62 11.18 35.26
CA SER A 591 17.93 12.39 35.73
C SER A 591 16.74 12.75 34.85
N ALA A 592 15.74 13.41 35.43
CA ALA A 592 14.57 13.92 34.70
C ALA A 592 14.96 14.89 33.57
N SER A 593 14.17 14.89 32.49
CA SER A 593 14.59 15.34 31.16
C SER A 593 13.93 16.67 30.72
N PRO A 594 14.61 17.60 30.01
CA PRO A 594 14.09 18.92 29.67
C PRO A 594 12.81 19.02 28.82
N THR A 595 12.24 17.95 28.24
CA THR A 595 10.82 17.96 27.80
C THR A 595 9.84 17.74 28.96
N SER A 596 10.29 17.98 30.20
CA SER A 596 9.49 18.36 31.38
C SER A 596 9.68 19.83 31.78
N ALA A 597 10.66 20.56 31.20
CA ALA A 597 10.83 21.99 31.45
C ALA A 597 9.70 22.83 30.80
N HIS A 598 9.03 22.27 29.79
CA HIS A 598 7.64 22.58 29.50
C HIS A 598 6.77 21.51 30.13
N ALA A 599 5.87 21.90 31.04
CA ALA A 599 4.97 20.98 31.74
C ALA A 599 3.88 20.36 30.82
N ASN A 600 3.57 21.03 29.71
CA ASN A 600 2.47 20.68 28.81
C ASN A 600 2.96 19.84 27.61
N SER A 601 2.09 18.94 27.14
CA SER A 601 2.30 18.15 25.90
C SER A 601 2.44 19.04 24.66
N VAL A 602 3.26 18.63 23.69
CA VAL A 602 3.33 19.24 22.35
C VAL A 602 2.04 19.01 21.53
N PHE A 603 1.12 18.19 22.02
CA PHE A 603 -0.20 17.92 21.47
C PHE A 603 -1.34 18.34 22.43
N ALA A 604 -1.07 19.17 23.46
CA ALA A 604 -2.09 19.59 24.44
C ALA A 604 -3.30 20.34 23.82
N HIS A 605 -3.12 20.99 22.67
CA HIS A 605 -4.18 21.66 21.91
C HIS A 605 -4.96 20.71 20.97
N VAL A 606 -4.61 19.42 20.93
CA VAL A 606 -5.31 18.44 20.08
C VAL A 606 -6.61 18.02 20.76
N VAL A 607 -7.72 18.58 20.28
CA VAL A 607 -9.07 18.26 20.74
C VAL A 607 -9.53 16.88 20.24
N ARG A 608 -10.45 16.25 20.99
CA ARG A 608 -11.13 15.02 20.56
C ARG A 608 -11.93 15.26 19.27
N ALA A 609 -11.78 14.34 18.30
CA ALA A 609 -12.54 14.35 17.06
C ALA A 609 -14.00 13.90 17.28
N PRO A 610 -14.96 14.42 16.48
CA PRO A 610 -16.31 13.88 16.43
C PRO A 610 -16.31 12.45 15.86
N GLU A 611 -17.28 11.63 16.28
CA GLU A 611 -17.39 10.24 15.84
C GLU A 611 -17.86 10.15 14.37
N ASP A 612 -17.43 9.10 13.65
CA ASP A 612 -17.93 8.82 12.29
C ASP A 612 -19.36 8.27 12.39
N PRO A 613 -20.38 8.90 11.77
CA PRO A 613 -21.78 8.50 11.95
C PRO A 613 -22.10 7.04 11.63
N ILE A 614 -21.35 6.38 10.74
CA ILE A 614 -21.58 4.97 10.41
C ILE A 614 -20.90 4.04 11.44
N LEU A 615 -19.77 4.47 12.01
CA LEU A 615 -19.02 3.66 12.99
C LEU A 615 -19.57 3.82 14.40
N GLY A 616 -20.06 5.00 14.79
CA GLY A 616 -20.73 5.22 16.08
C GLY A 616 -21.92 4.28 16.28
N VAL A 617 -22.74 4.08 15.23
CA VAL A 617 -23.83 3.09 15.18
C VAL A 617 -23.34 1.67 15.49
N THR A 618 -22.14 1.31 15.01
CA THR A 618 -21.54 -0.01 15.27
C THR A 618 -20.98 -0.12 16.70
N VAL A 619 -20.39 0.97 17.24
CA VAL A 619 -19.92 1.03 18.62
C VAL A 619 -21.10 0.92 19.60
N ALA A 620 -22.24 1.56 19.32
CA ALA A 620 -23.44 1.46 20.13
C ALA A 620 -24.04 0.03 20.07
N TYR A 621 -24.24 -0.51 18.87
CA TYR A 621 -24.69 -1.89 18.66
C TYR A 621 -23.81 -2.93 19.38
N ASN A 622 -22.49 -2.75 19.41
CA ASN A 622 -21.58 -3.67 20.08
C ASN A 622 -21.67 -3.61 21.62
N LYS A 623 -22.05 -2.45 22.19
CA LYS A 623 -22.25 -2.27 23.64
C LYS A 623 -23.58 -2.86 24.13
N ASP A 624 -24.61 -2.81 23.31
CA ASP A 624 -25.94 -3.36 23.64
C ASP A 624 -25.87 -4.88 23.91
N GLN A 625 -26.59 -5.35 24.92
CA GLN A 625 -26.67 -6.77 25.31
C GLN A 625 -28.02 -7.42 24.94
N SER A 626 -28.95 -6.66 24.37
CA SER A 626 -30.27 -7.16 23.99
C SER A 626 -30.17 -8.27 22.92
N PRO A 627 -30.89 -9.40 23.07
CA PRO A 627 -30.91 -10.47 22.07
C PRO A 627 -31.68 -10.08 20.80
N LEU A 628 -32.41 -8.96 20.80
CA LEU A 628 -33.19 -8.44 19.66
C LEU A 628 -32.43 -7.40 18.84
N LYS A 629 -31.19 -7.07 19.20
CA LYS A 629 -30.44 -5.97 18.56
C LYS A 629 -30.11 -6.23 17.09
N LEU A 630 -30.27 -5.20 16.26
CA LEU A 630 -30.08 -5.29 14.80
C LEU A 630 -29.21 -4.14 14.29
N ASN A 631 -28.17 -4.42 13.48
CA ASN A 631 -27.30 -3.40 12.89
C ASN A 631 -27.59 -3.25 11.38
N LEU A 632 -28.11 -2.09 11.00
CA LEU A 632 -28.42 -1.73 9.61
C LEU A 632 -27.58 -0.54 9.12
N GLY A 633 -26.65 0.01 9.92
CA GLY A 633 -25.77 1.10 9.49
C GLY A 633 -24.65 0.65 8.55
N VAL A 634 -24.11 -0.55 8.77
CA VAL A 634 -22.88 -1.05 8.12
C VAL A 634 -23.13 -1.56 6.69
N GLY A 635 -22.32 -1.05 5.76
CA GLY A 635 -22.30 -1.49 4.37
C GLY A 635 -21.46 -2.75 4.12
N ALA A 636 -21.83 -3.86 4.75
CA ALA A 636 -21.25 -5.18 4.54
C ALA A 636 -22.34 -6.24 4.44
N TYR A 637 -22.12 -7.26 3.60
CA TYR A 637 -23.06 -8.38 3.42
C TYR A 637 -23.02 -9.34 4.62
N ARG A 638 -24.20 -9.83 5.01
CA ARG A 638 -24.38 -10.84 6.07
C ARG A 638 -25.10 -12.08 5.56
N THR A 639 -24.81 -13.23 6.19
CA THR A 639 -25.60 -14.47 6.02
C THR A 639 -26.96 -14.34 6.72
N GLU A 640 -27.82 -15.35 6.58
CA GLU A 640 -29.14 -15.38 7.24
C GLU A 640 -29.03 -15.40 8.78
N GLU A 641 -27.92 -15.90 9.32
CA GLU A 641 -27.53 -15.90 10.74
C GLU A 641 -26.84 -14.61 11.18
N GLY A 642 -26.77 -13.58 10.32
CA GLY A 642 -26.11 -12.31 10.62
C GLY A 642 -24.58 -12.34 10.61
N LYS A 643 -23.95 -13.44 10.17
CA LYS A 643 -22.49 -13.60 10.15
C LYS A 643 -21.85 -12.98 8.91
N PRO A 644 -20.55 -12.62 8.93
CA PRO A 644 -19.85 -12.16 7.73
C PRO A 644 -19.69 -13.32 6.72
N LEU A 645 -19.94 -13.05 5.44
CA LEU A 645 -19.70 -14.02 4.36
C LEU A 645 -18.29 -13.84 3.79
N VAL A 646 -17.61 -14.96 3.51
CA VAL A 646 -16.44 -15.06 2.63
C VAL A 646 -16.77 -16.11 1.57
N LEU A 647 -16.63 -15.74 0.30
CA LEU A 647 -17.04 -16.57 -0.83
C LEU A 647 -16.20 -17.85 -0.97
N ASN A 648 -16.80 -18.94 -1.43
CA ASN A 648 -16.11 -20.22 -1.60
C ASN A 648 -15.04 -20.12 -2.69
N VAL A 649 -15.32 -19.37 -3.77
CA VAL A 649 -14.34 -19.06 -4.82
C VAL A 649 -13.12 -18.29 -4.29
N VAL A 650 -13.32 -17.41 -3.30
CA VAL A 650 -12.23 -16.67 -2.63
C VAL A 650 -11.40 -17.63 -1.77
N ARG A 651 -12.04 -18.50 -0.99
CA ARG A 651 -11.31 -19.51 -0.19
C ARG A 651 -10.53 -20.48 -1.08
N LYS A 652 -11.08 -20.89 -2.24
CA LYS A 652 -10.38 -21.66 -3.28
C LYS A 652 -9.18 -20.90 -3.85
N ALA A 653 -9.35 -19.61 -4.20
CA ALA A 653 -8.27 -18.78 -4.70
C ALA A 653 -7.15 -18.60 -3.65
N GLU A 654 -7.48 -18.38 -2.37
CA GLU A 654 -6.48 -18.32 -1.29
C GLU A 654 -5.75 -19.65 -1.09
N GLN A 655 -6.45 -20.79 -1.18
CA GLN A 655 -5.81 -22.11 -1.13
C GLN A 655 -4.89 -22.38 -2.33
N LEU A 656 -5.27 -21.99 -3.55
CA LEU A 656 -4.36 -22.05 -4.70
C LEU A 656 -3.13 -21.16 -4.50
N LEU A 657 -3.33 -19.95 -3.96
CA LEU A 657 -2.25 -18.98 -3.73
C LEU A 657 -1.31 -19.36 -2.58
N VAL A 658 -1.74 -20.09 -1.55
CA VAL A 658 -0.86 -20.53 -0.45
C VAL A 658 -0.09 -21.81 -0.76
N ASN A 659 -0.58 -22.61 -1.73
CA ASN A 659 0.10 -23.84 -2.18
C ASN A 659 0.99 -23.62 -3.42
N ASP A 660 0.98 -22.43 -4.03
CA ASP A 660 1.87 -22.05 -5.13
C ASP A 660 3.28 -21.67 -4.60
N MET A 661 4.15 -22.67 -4.56
CA MET A 661 5.56 -22.56 -4.16
C MET A 661 6.42 -21.66 -5.07
N SER A 662 5.88 -21.11 -6.17
CA SER A 662 6.58 -20.13 -7.00
C SER A 662 6.39 -18.67 -6.54
N ARG A 663 5.40 -18.41 -5.67
CA ARG A 663 5.10 -17.05 -5.19
C ARG A 663 6.15 -16.55 -4.20
N VAL A 664 6.48 -15.28 -4.35
CA VAL A 664 7.37 -14.53 -3.44
C VAL A 664 6.66 -13.29 -2.92
N LYS A 665 6.90 -12.92 -1.66
CA LYS A 665 6.33 -11.70 -1.04
C LYS A 665 7.18 -10.46 -1.32
N GLU A 666 7.69 -10.30 -2.55
CA GLU A 666 8.47 -9.12 -2.97
C GLU A 666 7.57 -7.89 -3.23
N TYR A 667 8.16 -6.69 -3.29
CA TYR A 667 7.44 -5.45 -3.63
C TYR A 667 6.82 -5.52 -5.04
N LEU A 668 5.59 -5.04 -5.17
CA LEU A 668 5.00 -4.78 -6.48
C LEU A 668 5.59 -3.51 -7.13
N PRO A 669 5.48 -3.35 -8.46
CA PRO A 669 5.62 -2.06 -9.13
C PRO A 669 4.70 -0.99 -8.51
N ILE A 670 5.01 0.29 -8.69
CA ILE A 670 4.18 1.40 -8.17
C ILE A 670 2.71 1.28 -8.65
N VAL A 671 2.52 0.87 -9.90
CA VAL A 671 1.20 0.66 -10.52
C VAL A 671 0.45 -0.58 -10.03
N GLY A 672 1.11 -1.47 -9.26
CA GLY A 672 0.57 -2.74 -8.78
C GLY A 672 0.77 -3.94 -9.70
N LEU A 673 -0.05 -4.96 -9.48
CA LEU A 673 0.02 -6.24 -10.21
C LEU A 673 -0.58 -6.10 -11.62
N ALA A 674 0.23 -6.39 -12.65
CA ALA A 674 -0.14 -6.16 -14.05
C ALA A 674 -1.39 -6.94 -14.51
N ASP A 675 -1.49 -8.23 -14.15
CA ASP A 675 -2.67 -9.05 -14.46
C ASP A 675 -3.93 -8.48 -13.77
N PHE A 676 -3.82 -8.07 -12.50
CA PHE A 676 -4.93 -7.44 -11.77
C PHE A 676 -5.40 -6.15 -12.48
N ASN A 677 -4.49 -5.26 -12.88
CA ASN A 677 -4.84 -4.02 -13.58
C ASN A 677 -5.56 -4.30 -14.90
N LYS A 678 -5.00 -5.20 -15.73
CA LYS A 678 -5.57 -5.60 -17.02
C LYS A 678 -6.95 -6.23 -16.88
N LEU A 679 -7.14 -7.11 -15.90
CA LEU A 679 -8.41 -7.79 -15.64
C LEU A 679 -9.45 -6.84 -15.02
N SER A 680 -9.04 -5.89 -14.18
CA SER A 680 -9.91 -4.86 -13.62
C SER A 680 -10.50 -3.95 -14.71
N ALA A 681 -9.66 -3.46 -15.63
CA ALA A 681 -10.10 -2.65 -16.77
C ALA A 681 -11.08 -3.42 -17.67
N ARG A 682 -10.74 -4.68 -18.01
CA ARG A 682 -11.60 -5.58 -18.80
C ARG A 682 -12.97 -5.81 -18.15
N LEU A 683 -13.02 -5.97 -16.83
CA LEU A 683 -14.25 -6.25 -16.08
C LEU A 683 -15.25 -5.10 -16.15
N ILE A 684 -14.81 -3.85 -16.02
CA ILE A 684 -15.71 -2.69 -16.05
C ILE A 684 -15.99 -2.19 -17.47
N LEU A 685 -15.02 -2.20 -18.39
CA LEU A 685 -15.20 -1.66 -19.74
C LEU A 685 -15.74 -2.66 -20.77
N GLY A 686 -15.70 -3.97 -20.49
CA GLY A 686 -16.01 -5.02 -21.46
C GLY A 686 -14.76 -5.49 -22.22
N ALA A 687 -14.75 -6.74 -22.68
CA ALA A 687 -13.60 -7.34 -23.37
C ALA A 687 -13.40 -6.82 -24.81
N ASP A 688 -14.48 -6.28 -25.38
CA ASP A 688 -14.66 -5.69 -26.69
C ASP A 688 -14.40 -4.16 -26.72
N SER A 689 -14.17 -3.53 -25.56
CA SER A 689 -14.02 -2.07 -25.45
C SER A 689 -12.97 -1.49 -26.40
N PRO A 690 -13.32 -0.52 -27.27
CA PRO A 690 -12.36 0.16 -28.15
C PRO A 690 -11.19 0.79 -27.38
N ALA A 691 -11.46 1.34 -26.19
CA ALA A 691 -10.42 1.94 -25.36
C ALA A 691 -9.32 0.94 -24.90
N ILE A 692 -9.65 -0.36 -24.79
CA ILE A 692 -8.66 -1.43 -24.55
C ILE A 692 -7.88 -1.73 -25.83
N GLN A 693 -8.58 -1.92 -26.95
CA GLN A 693 -7.97 -2.26 -28.24
C GLN A 693 -7.01 -1.17 -28.74
N GLU A 694 -7.38 0.10 -28.51
CA GLU A 694 -6.64 1.31 -28.88
C GLU A 694 -5.57 1.69 -27.83
N ASN A 695 -5.37 0.88 -26.79
CA ASN A 695 -4.43 1.10 -25.68
C ASN A 695 -4.57 2.47 -24.99
N ARG A 696 -5.81 2.97 -24.86
CA ARG A 696 -6.13 4.30 -24.33
C ARG A 696 -6.30 4.37 -22.82
N ILE A 697 -6.08 3.26 -22.11
CA ILE A 697 -6.34 3.15 -20.68
C ILE A 697 -5.02 2.98 -19.95
N THR A 698 -4.83 3.78 -18.90
CA THR A 698 -3.91 3.41 -17.82
C THR A 698 -4.74 2.97 -16.62
N THR A 699 -4.32 1.88 -15.97
CA THR A 699 -4.96 1.32 -14.78
C THR A 699 -3.91 1.08 -13.71
N VAL A 700 -4.17 1.58 -12.50
CA VAL A 700 -3.30 1.44 -11.33
C VAL A 700 -4.06 0.84 -10.14
N GLN A 701 -3.41 -0.08 -9.44
CA GLN A 701 -3.96 -0.74 -8.26
C GLN A 701 -3.96 0.22 -7.06
N CYS A 702 -5.10 0.27 -6.38
CA CYS A 702 -5.41 1.23 -5.33
C CYS A 702 -5.99 0.57 -4.07
N LEU A 703 -6.01 1.32 -2.97
CA LEU A 703 -6.48 0.89 -1.64
C LEU A 703 -8.02 0.89 -1.56
N SER A 704 -8.63 0.03 -2.37
CA SER A 704 -10.05 -0.05 -2.67
C SER A 704 -10.61 1.27 -3.23
N GLY A 705 -11.94 1.37 -3.39
CA GLY A 705 -12.58 2.56 -3.97
C GLY A 705 -12.17 3.86 -3.29
N THR A 706 -11.96 3.88 -1.97
CA THR A 706 -11.43 5.05 -1.25
C THR A 706 -10.06 5.45 -1.76
N GLY A 707 -9.12 4.51 -1.89
CA GLY A 707 -7.80 4.75 -2.46
C GLY A 707 -7.88 5.20 -3.93
N SER A 708 -8.74 4.57 -4.74
CA SER A 708 -8.91 4.93 -6.16
C SER A 708 -9.41 6.37 -6.34
N LEU A 709 -10.45 6.76 -5.59
CA LEU A 709 -10.99 8.12 -5.57
C LEU A 709 -9.94 9.13 -5.06
N ARG A 710 -9.17 8.76 -4.01
CA ARG A 710 -8.14 9.61 -3.40
C ARG A 710 -6.92 9.81 -4.31
N VAL A 711 -6.50 8.79 -5.06
CA VAL A 711 -5.41 8.88 -6.07
C VAL A 711 -5.88 9.69 -7.28
N GLY A 712 -7.07 9.37 -7.83
CA GLY A 712 -7.61 10.09 -8.99
C GLY A 712 -7.86 11.58 -8.69
N GLY A 713 -8.39 11.90 -7.50
CA GLY A 713 -8.57 13.29 -7.07
C GLY A 713 -7.26 14.08 -6.98
N GLU A 714 -6.17 13.48 -6.51
CA GLU A 714 -4.87 14.17 -6.39
C GLU A 714 -4.13 14.24 -7.73
N PHE A 715 -4.35 13.28 -8.62
CA PHE A 715 -3.94 13.44 -10.03
C PHE A 715 -4.65 14.64 -10.66
N LEU A 716 -5.99 14.75 -10.53
CA LEU A 716 -6.75 15.88 -11.07
C LEU A 716 -6.33 17.22 -10.43
N ALA A 717 -6.19 17.30 -9.11
CA ALA A 717 -5.79 18.54 -8.43
C ALA A 717 -4.40 19.06 -8.84
N LYS A 718 -3.51 18.19 -9.33
CA LYS A 718 -2.17 18.54 -9.83
C LYS A 718 -2.12 18.77 -11.34
N HIS A 719 -2.87 17.99 -12.12
CA HIS A 719 -2.69 17.86 -13.57
C HIS A 719 -3.92 18.22 -14.40
N TYR A 720 -5.03 18.62 -13.79
CA TYR A 720 -6.23 19.07 -14.49
C TYR A 720 -6.46 20.58 -14.28
N HIS A 721 -7.12 21.22 -15.24
CA HIS A 721 -7.21 22.69 -15.30
C HIS A 721 -8.29 23.25 -14.37
N GLU A 722 -9.46 22.62 -14.33
CA GLU A 722 -10.53 22.88 -13.36
C GLU A 722 -10.33 21.99 -12.12
N ARG A 723 -10.71 22.50 -10.95
CA ARG A 723 -10.54 21.81 -9.64
C ARG A 723 -11.85 21.61 -8.89
N THR A 724 -12.96 22.09 -9.45
CA THR A 724 -14.30 21.90 -8.93
C THR A 724 -14.80 20.50 -9.25
N ILE A 725 -15.15 19.74 -8.21
CA ILE A 725 -15.85 18.46 -8.33
C ILE A 725 -17.27 18.57 -7.78
N TYR A 726 -18.24 18.24 -8.61
CA TYR A 726 -19.65 18.14 -8.27
C TYR A 726 -19.96 16.70 -7.80
N ILE A 727 -20.48 16.57 -6.58
CA ILE A 727 -20.90 15.29 -5.99
C ILE A 727 -22.43 15.28 -5.76
N PRO A 728 -23.12 14.14 -5.89
CA PRO A 728 -24.57 14.11 -5.74
C PRO A 728 -25.01 14.46 -4.32
N GLN A 729 -26.21 15.01 -4.18
CA GLN A 729 -26.83 15.29 -2.89
C GLN A 729 -28.09 14.42 -2.68
N PRO A 730 -28.11 13.56 -1.64
CA PRO A 730 -26.99 13.16 -0.78
C PRO A 730 -26.00 12.25 -1.52
N THR A 731 -24.86 11.92 -0.90
CA THR A 731 -23.92 10.89 -1.38
C THR A 731 -23.18 10.24 -0.20
N TRP A 732 -22.30 9.26 -0.47
CA TRP A 732 -21.47 8.65 0.56
C TRP A 732 -20.62 9.72 1.28
N GLY A 733 -20.89 9.94 2.57
CA GLY A 733 -20.33 11.05 3.37
C GLY A 733 -18.80 11.07 3.57
N ASN A 734 -18.05 10.17 2.94
CA ASN A 734 -16.59 10.26 2.85
C ASN A 734 -16.12 11.01 1.58
N HIS A 735 -16.97 11.18 0.55
CA HIS A 735 -16.59 11.83 -0.72
C HIS A 735 -16.04 13.25 -0.50
N THR A 736 -16.74 14.09 0.26
CA THR A 736 -16.26 15.43 0.63
C THR A 736 -14.88 15.38 1.28
N LYS A 737 -14.65 14.44 2.21
CA LYS A 737 -13.39 14.27 2.94
C LYS A 737 -12.25 13.80 2.02
N VAL A 738 -12.54 12.88 1.10
CA VAL A 738 -11.59 12.36 0.10
C VAL A 738 -11.14 13.46 -0.86
N PHE A 739 -12.08 14.19 -1.47
CA PHE A 739 -11.77 15.16 -2.50
C PHE A 739 -11.22 16.48 -1.97
N THR A 740 -11.69 16.94 -0.80
CA THR A 740 -11.07 18.09 -0.12
C THR A 740 -9.63 17.78 0.29
N LEU A 741 -9.33 16.58 0.80
CA LEU A 741 -7.95 16.17 1.13
C LEU A 741 -7.08 15.97 -0.12
N ALA A 742 -7.68 15.67 -1.27
CA ALA A 742 -6.98 15.58 -2.54
C ALA A 742 -6.65 16.96 -3.16
N GLY A 743 -7.23 18.06 -2.64
CA GLY A 743 -7.02 19.42 -3.14
C GLY A 743 -8.06 19.92 -4.15
N LEU A 744 -9.22 19.25 -4.26
CA LEU A 744 -10.34 19.68 -5.10
C LEU A 744 -11.36 20.52 -4.32
N ILE A 745 -12.03 21.43 -5.02
CA ILE A 745 -13.14 22.24 -4.51
C ILE A 745 -14.42 21.41 -4.64
N VAL A 746 -15.03 21.02 -3.53
CA VAL A 746 -16.25 20.19 -3.55
C VAL A 746 -17.50 21.08 -3.65
N LYS A 747 -18.33 20.83 -4.66
CA LYS A 747 -19.71 21.35 -4.79
C LYS A 747 -20.70 20.18 -4.85
N SER A 748 -21.98 20.48 -4.71
CA SER A 748 -23.06 19.49 -4.80
C SER A 748 -23.96 19.73 -6.01
N TYR A 749 -24.64 18.68 -6.46
CA TYR A 749 -25.77 18.74 -7.40
C TYR A 749 -26.96 17.92 -6.88
N ARG A 750 -28.18 18.35 -7.16
CA ARG A 750 -29.42 17.65 -6.80
C ARG A 750 -29.43 16.26 -7.43
N TYR A 751 -29.71 15.24 -6.62
CA TYR A 751 -29.78 13.85 -7.08
C TYR A 751 -31.03 13.13 -6.55
N TYR A 752 -31.31 13.26 -5.26
CA TYR A 752 -32.50 12.65 -4.64
C TYR A 752 -33.61 13.68 -4.47
N ASP A 753 -34.85 13.27 -4.69
CA ASP A 753 -36.03 14.01 -4.25
C ASP A 753 -36.66 13.32 -3.02
N PRO A 754 -36.68 13.97 -1.84
CA PRO A 754 -37.33 13.42 -0.65
C PRO A 754 -38.84 13.20 -0.80
N ALA A 755 -39.54 13.94 -1.67
CA ALA A 755 -40.99 13.84 -1.83
C ALA A 755 -41.42 12.58 -2.59
N THR A 756 -40.80 12.31 -3.75
CA THR A 756 -41.03 11.07 -4.52
C THR A 756 -40.18 9.88 -4.05
N ARG A 757 -39.17 10.12 -3.20
CA ARG A 757 -38.13 9.15 -2.79
C ARG A 757 -37.35 8.57 -3.98
N GLY A 758 -37.30 9.33 -5.09
CA GLY A 758 -36.73 8.94 -6.38
C GLY A 758 -35.62 9.88 -6.87
N LEU A 759 -35.36 9.85 -8.18
CA LEU A 759 -34.31 10.65 -8.82
C LEU A 759 -34.83 12.06 -9.12
N ASN A 760 -34.19 13.09 -8.57
CA ASN A 760 -34.42 14.49 -8.94
C ASN A 760 -33.74 14.78 -10.29
N PHE A 761 -34.24 14.14 -11.35
CA PHE A 761 -33.62 14.12 -12.67
C PHE A 761 -33.55 15.53 -13.29
N GLN A 762 -34.62 16.31 -13.14
CA GLN A 762 -34.66 17.69 -13.63
C GLN A 762 -33.63 18.58 -12.90
N GLY A 763 -33.55 18.50 -11.56
CA GLY A 763 -32.56 19.26 -10.79
C GLY A 763 -31.12 18.83 -11.07
N LEU A 764 -30.88 17.54 -11.33
CA LEU A 764 -29.59 17.02 -11.78
C LEU A 764 -29.17 17.67 -13.10
N LEU A 765 -30.06 17.71 -14.11
CA LEU A 765 -29.75 18.32 -15.40
C LEU A 765 -29.53 19.83 -15.28
N GLU A 766 -30.34 20.54 -14.48
CA GLU A 766 -30.17 21.97 -14.21
C GLU A 766 -28.82 22.30 -13.57
N ASP A 767 -28.44 21.58 -12.52
CA ASP A 767 -27.23 21.84 -11.75
C ASP A 767 -25.96 21.50 -12.56
N LEU A 768 -25.97 20.42 -13.33
CA LEU A 768 -24.86 20.04 -14.22
C LEU A 768 -24.80 20.92 -15.48
N SER A 769 -25.93 21.40 -16.00
CA SER A 769 -25.94 22.42 -17.06
C SER A 769 -25.37 23.76 -16.56
N SER A 770 -25.61 24.08 -15.29
CA SER A 770 -25.07 25.27 -14.62
C SER A 770 -23.61 25.13 -14.16
N ALA A 771 -23.00 23.95 -14.29
CA ALA A 771 -21.58 23.75 -13.98
C ALA A 771 -20.68 24.48 -15.00
N PRO A 772 -19.51 25.00 -14.58
CA PRO A 772 -18.54 25.55 -15.51
C PRO A 772 -17.94 24.44 -16.40
N ALA A 773 -17.56 24.80 -17.62
CA ALA A 773 -16.88 23.88 -18.54
C ALA A 773 -15.61 23.31 -17.89
N GLY A 774 -15.33 22.03 -18.15
CA GLY A 774 -14.24 21.31 -17.49
C GLY A 774 -14.56 20.80 -16.09
N ALA A 775 -15.67 21.16 -15.43
CA ALA A 775 -15.92 20.69 -14.07
C ALA A 775 -16.01 19.15 -13.97
N ILE A 776 -15.47 18.62 -12.87
CA ILE A 776 -15.43 17.17 -12.61
C ILE A 776 -16.81 16.76 -12.05
N VAL A 777 -17.39 15.68 -12.53
CA VAL A 777 -18.68 15.16 -12.02
C VAL A 777 -18.48 13.76 -11.46
N LEU A 778 -18.73 13.59 -10.16
CA LEU A 778 -18.71 12.29 -9.51
C LEU A 778 -20.02 11.55 -9.77
N LEU A 779 -19.97 10.46 -10.52
CA LEU A 779 -21.10 9.60 -10.84
C LEU A 779 -20.97 8.27 -10.10
N HIS A 780 -22.07 7.71 -9.58
CA HIS A 780 -22.07 6.32 -9.10
C HIS A 780 -22.41 5.44 -10.30
N ALA A 781 -21.62 4.39 -10.55
CA ALA A 781 -21.82 3.54 -11.73
C ALA A 781 -23.14 2.75 -11.65
N CYS A 782 -23.46 2.26 -10.45
CA CYS A 782 -24.70 1.57 -10.10
C CYS A 782 -24.95 1.65 -8.57
N ALA A 783 -26.19 1.39 -8.15
CA ALA A 783 -26.67 1.38 -6.77
C ALA A 783 -26.19 2.58 -5.94
N HIS A 784 -26.52 3.80 -6.40
CA HIS A 784 -26.03 5.04 -5.81
C HIS A 784 -26.16 5.07 -4.27
N ASN A 785 -25.03 5.19 -3.59
CA ASN A 785 -24.95 5.19 -2.12
C ASN A 785 -25.07 6.63 -1.61
N PRO A 786 -26.09 6.98 -0.80
CA PRO A 786 -26.91 6.08 0.03
C PRO A 786 -28.33 5.72 -0.47
N THR A 787 -28.80 6.25 -1.59
CA THR A 787 -30.23 6.22 -1.96
C THR A 787 -30.73 4.89 -2.53
N GLY A 788 -29.87 4.10 -3.20
CA GLY A 788 -30.29 2.98 -4.05
C GLY A 788 -31.08 3.39 -5.30
N VAL A 789 -31.09 4.68 -5.64
CA VAL A 789 -31.78 5.24 -6.82
C VAL A 789 -30.77 5.43 -7.95
N ASP A 790 -30.99 4.78 -9.08
CA ASP A 790 -30.19 4.92 -10.31
C ASP A 790 -31.03 5.51 -11.46
N PRO A 791 -30.42 6.24 -12.42
CA PRO A 791 -31.10 6.66 -13.65
C PRO A 791 -31.44 5.48 -14.59
N THR A 792 -32.49 5.63 -15.40
CA THR A 792 -32.78 4.70 -16.52
C THR A 792 -31.72 4.79 -17.63
N LEU A 793 -31.73 3.88 -18.61
CA LEU A 793 -30.77 3.91 -19.72
C LEU A 793 -30.92 5.16 -20.61
N GLU A 794 -32.14 5.67 -20.72
CA GLU A 794 -32.51 6.88 -21.47
C GLU A 794 -32.06 8.13 -20.71
N GLN A 795 -32.24 8.13 -19.38
CA GLN A 795 -31.73 9.18 -18.50
C GLN A 795 -30.20 9.21 -18.49
N TRP A 796 -29.54 8.05 -18.43
CA TRP A 796 -28.08 7.95 -18.54
C TRP A 796 -27.55 8.49 -19.86
N GLU A 797 -28.26 8.26 -20.97
CA GLU A 797 -27.90 8.81 -22.27
C GLU A 797 -28.06 10.34 -22.32
N GLN A 798 -29.12 10.90 -21.72
CA GLN A 798 -29.28 12.35 -21.57
C GLN A 798 -28.20 12.97 -20.67
N ILE A 799 -27.83 12.30 -19.56
CA ILE A 799 -26.73 12.73 -18.68
C ILE A 799 -25.39 12.67 -19.44
N ARG A 800 -25.16 11.65 -20.27
CA ARG A 800 -23.97 11.57 -21.14
C ARG A 800 -23.93 12.74 -22.12
N GLN A 801 -25.02 13.00 -22.84
CA GLN A 801 -25.13 14.12 -23.79
C GLN A 801 -24.89 15.48 -23.10
N LEU A 802 -25.44 15.69 -21.90
CA LEU A 802 -25.19 16.90 -21.11
C LEU A 802 -23.72 17.02 -20.70
N VAL A 803 -23.14 15.97 -20.11
CA VAL A 803 -21.72 15.95 -19.70
C VAL A 803 -20.79 16.24 -20.88
N ARG A 804 -21.07 15.70 -22.07
CA ARG A 804 -20.28 15.99 -23.27
C ARG A 804 -20.49 17.40 -23.82
N SER A 805 -21.73 17.89 -23.90
CA SER A 805 -22.03 19.25 -24.41
C SER A 805 -21.62 20.38 -23.47
N ARG A 806 -21.40 20.08 -22.19
CA ARG A 806 -20.87 20.99 -21.17
C ARG A 806 -19.38 20.80 -20.89
N GLU A 807 -18.70 19.95 -21.66
CA GLU A 807 -17.26 19.64 -21.55
C GLU A 807 -16.84 19.19 -20.13
N LEU A 808 -17.73 18.48 -19.42
CA LEU A 808 -17.50 18.02 -18.04
C LEU A 808 -16.72 16.71 -18.02
N LEU A 809 -15.92 16.51 -16.96
CA LEU A 809 -15.09 15.31 -16.79
C LEU A 809 -15.76 14.31 -15.83
N PRO A 810 -16.32 13.18 -16.34
CA PRO A 810 -16.94 12.17 -15.49
C PRO A 810 -15.91 11.33 -14.72
N PHE A 811 -16.13 11.20 -13.41
CA PHE A 811 -15.40 10.29 -12.52
C PHE A 811 -16.40 9.32 -11.87
N PHE A 812 -16.33 8.04 -12.22
CA PHE A 812 -17.22 7.00 -11.72
C PHE A 812 -16.70 6.36 -10.41
N ASP A 813 -17.53 6.31 -9.37
CA ASP A 813 -17.39 5.34 -8.26
C ASP A 813 -18.17 4.07 -8.62
N SER A 814 -17.46 2.96 -8.76
CA SER A 814 -17.96 1.63 -9.11
C SER A 814 -17.76 0.68 -7.94
N ALA A 815 -18.40 1.01 -6.81
CA ALA A 815 -18.31 0.25 -5.58
C ALA A 815 -19.18 -1.02 -5.55
N TYR A 816 -20.20 -1.13 -6.41
CA TYR A 816 -21.25 -2.16 -6.33
C TYR A 816 -21.43 -2.99 -7.61
N GLN A 817 -20.45 -3.04 -8.51
CA GLN A 817 -20.57 -3.74 -9.80
C GLN A 817 -20.93 -5.23 -9.62
N GLY A 818 -22.10 -5.63 -10.12
CA GLY A 818 -22.72 -6.95 -10.01
C GLY A 818 -23.62 -7.13 -8.78
N PHE A 819 -23.61 -6.19 -7.84
CA PHE A 819 -24.37 -6.21 -6.58
C PHE A 819 -25.71 -5.46 -6.65
N ALA A 820 -25.97 -4.72 -7.74
CA ALA A 820 -27.22 -3.98 -7.92
C ALA A 820 -28.27 -4.79 -8.69
N SER A 821 -27.87 -5.40 -9.82
CA SER A 821 -28.76 -6.21 -10.67
C SER A 821 -28.44 -7.71 -10.71
N GLY A 822 -27.38 -8.16 -10.03
CA GLY A 822 -26.81 -9.51 -10.22
C GLY A 822 -26.07 -9.70 -11.56
N SER A 823 -25.83 -8.64 -12.32
CA SER A 823 -25.08 -8.67 -13.59
C SER A 823 -23.91 -7.69 -13.58
N LEU A 824 -22.70 -8.21 -13.80
CA LEU A 824 -21.48 -7.41 -13.93
C LEU A 824 -21.52 -6.48 -15.15
N ASP A 825 -22.23 -6.87 -16.21
CA ASP A 825 -22.37 -6.09 -17.45
C ASP A 825 -23.51 -5.07 -17.39
N GLY A 826 -24.59 -5.39 -16.66
CA GLY A 826 -25.71 -4.48 -16.40
C GLY A 826 -25.27 -3.30 -15.54
N ASP A 827 -24.64 -3.61 -14.40
CA ASP A 827 -24.10 -2.64 -13.44
C ASP A 827 -22.92 -1.80 -13.99
N ALA A 828 -22.43 -2.11 -15.20
CA ALA A 828 -21.37 -1.38 -15.90
C ALA A 828 -21.87 -0.51 -17.07
N GLN A 829 -23.17 -0.56 -17.42
CA GLN A 829 -23.71 0.11 -18.62
C GLN A 829 -23.43 1.61 -18.66
N SER A 830 -23.54 2.30 -17.51
CA SER A 830 -23.24 3.73 -17.37
C SER A 830 -21.80 4.04 -17.81
N VAL A 831 -20.82 3.37 -17.19
CA VAL A 831 -19.38 3.53 -17.51
C VAL A 831 -19.09 3.21 -18.98
N ARG A 832 -19.65 2.10 -19.50
CA ARG A 832 -19.40 1.65 -20.88
C ARG A 832 -19.96 2.63 -21.92
N ARG A 833 -21.15 3.20 -21.70
CA ARG A 833 -21.74 4.23 -22.59
C ARG A 833 -20.85 5.48 -22.69
N PHE A 834 -20.27 5.91 -21.58
CA PHE A 834 -19.34 7.03 -21.56
C PHE A 834 -17.96 6.69 -22.15
N ALA A 835 -17.51 5.44 -22.12
CA ALA A 835 -16.25 5.05 -22.76
C ALA A 835 -16.41 4.79 -24.29
N ALA A 836 -17.60 4.36 -24.72
CA ALA A 836 -17.89 4.01 -26.11
C ALA A 836 -17.96 5.21 -27.07
N ASP A 837 -18.26 6.41 -26.56
CA ASP A 837 -18.22 7.65 -27.37
C ASP A 837 -16.80 8.18 -27.64
N GLY A 838 -15.77 7.47 -27.16
CA GLY A 838 -14.36 7.86 -27.31
C GLY A 838 -13.92 9.01 -26.41
N GLY A 839 -14.79 9.54 -25.56
CA GLY A 839 -14.47 10.58 -24.59
C GLY A 839 -13.73 10.05 -23.35
N GLU A 840 -13.10 10.98 -22.64
CA GLU A 840 -12.24 10.68 -21.49
C GLU A 840 -13.08 10.55 -20.19
N CYS A 841 -12.62 9.70 -19.26
CA CYS A 841 -13.25 9.48 -17.95
C CYS A 841 -12.29 8.83 -16.93
N LEU A 842 -12.62 8.96 -15.64
CA LEU A 842 -11.95 8.25 -14.55
C LEU A 842 -12.90 7.21 -13.92
N ILE A 843 -12.39 6.07 -13.48
CA ILE A 843 -13.19 4.94 -12.97
C ILE A 843 -12.52 4.33 -11.73
N ALA A 844 -13.17 4.44 -10.57
CA ALA A 844 -12.74 3.85 -9.31
C ALA A 844 -13.49 2.54 -9.02
N GLN A 845 -12.80 1.40 -8.98
CA GLN A 845 -13.38 0.07 -8.69
C GLN A 845 -13.06 -0.41 -7.27
N SER A 846 -14.00 -1.10 -6.62
CA SER A 846 -13.81 -1.69 -5.27
C SER A 846 -14.30 -3.15 -5.24
N TYR A 847 -13.39 -4.09 -4.94
CA TYR A 847 -13.72 -5.51 -4.81
C TYR A 847 -14.27 -5.91 -3.43
N ALA A 848 -14.45 -4.92 -2.55
CA ALA A 848 -14.89 -5.14 -1.18
C ALA A 848 -16.29 -5.76 -1.07
N LYS A 849 -17.20 -5.45 -2.01
CA LYS A 849 -18.58 -5.97 -1.99
C LYS A 849 -18.72 -7.19 -2.88
N ASN A 850 -18.49 -7.04 -4.19
CA ASN A 850 -18.74 -8.10 -5.17
C ASN A 850 -17.88 -9.37 -4.99
N MET A 851 -16.70 -9.29 -4.39
CA MET A 851 -15.91 -10.47 -3.97
C MET A 851 -15.83 -10.66 -2.45
N GLY A 852 -16.57 -9.88 -1.65
CA GLY A 852 -16.53 -9.93 -0.19
C GLY A 852 -15.18 -9.52 0.45
N LEU A 853 -14.26 -8.92 -0.32
CA LEU A 853 -12.89 -8.62 0.11
C LEU A 853 -12.79 -7.32 0.94
N TYR A 854 -13.70 -7.14 1.92
CA TYR A 854 -13.85 -5.89 2.68
C TYR A 854 -12.56 -5.46 3.40
N GLY A 855 -11.89 -6.43 4.01
CA GLY A 855 -10.64 -6.27 4.77
C GLY A 855 -9.35 -6.32 3.94
N GLU A 856 -9.36 -6.85 2.72
CA GLU A 856 -8.16 -6.89 1.86
C GLU A 856 -7.85 -5.54 1.19
N ARG A 857 -8.82 -4.60 1.22
CA ARG A 857 -8.67 -3.22 0.72
C ARG A 857 -8.18 -3.13 -0.72
N VAL A 858 -8.56 -4.07 -1.58
CA VAL A 858 -8.18 -4.06 -3.00
C VAL A 858 -9.19 -3.30 -3.88
N GLY A 859 -8.68 -2.62 -4.90
CA GLY A 859 -9.42 -1.87 -5.91
C GLY A 859 -8.48 -1.35 -7.01
N ALA A 860 -9.06 -0.70 -8.00
CA ALA A 860 -8.34 -0.14 -9.15
C ALA A 860 -8.81 1.28 -9.46
N LEU A 861 -7.94 2.09 -10.03
CA LEU A 861 -8.28 3.32 -10.74
C LEU A 861 -7.91 3.12 -12.21
N SER A 862 -8.89 3.20 -13.10
CA SER A 862 -8.69 3.21 -14.55
C SER A 862 -9.00 4.61 -15.09
N ILE A 863 -8.15 5.14 -15.97
CA ILE A 863 -8.37 6.43 -16.65
C ILE A 863 -8.41 6.17 -18.16
N VAL A 864 -9.56 6.43 -18.77
CA VAL A 864 -9.75 6.39 -20.23
C VAL A 864 -9.28 7.72 -20.80
N CYS A 865 -8.24 7.66 -21.62
CA CYS A 865 -7.62 8.80 -22.28
C CYS A 865 -8.02 8.88 -23.78
N LYS A 866 -7.63 9.96 -24.45
CA LYS A 866 -7.89 10.18 -25.88
C LYS A 866 -7.06 9.29 -26.81
N ASN A 867 -5.85 8.92 -26.39
CA ASN A 867 -4.92 8.06 -27.13
C ASN A 867 -3.88 7.41 -26.18
N ALA A 868 -3.05 6.50 -26.70
CA ALA A 868 -2.06 5.75 -25.92
C ALA A 868 -0.86 6.59 -25.41
N ASP A 869 -0.47 7.65 -26.13
CA ASP A 869 0.59 8.58 -25.69
C ASP A 869 0.15 9.36 -24.44
N VAL A 870 -1.08 9.88 -24.44
CA VAL A 870 -1.69 10.49 -23.25
C VAL A 870 -1.81 9.48 -22.11
N ALA A 871 -2.23 8.23 -22.37
CA ALA A 871 -2.32 7.21 -21.34
C ALA A 871 -0.96 6.92 -20.67
N SER A 872 0.14 6.90 -21.44
CA SER A 872 1.50 6.74 -20.92
C SER A 872 1.95 7.92 -20.04
N LYS A 873 1.64 9.16 -20.47
CA LYS A 873 1.89 10.39 -19.70
C LYS A 873 1.13 10.40 -18.38
N VAL A 874 -0.17 10.07 -18.41
CA VAL A 874 -1.02 9.94 -17.23
C VAL A 874 -0.48 8.86 -16.27
N GLU A 875 -0.06 7.70 -16.76
CA GLU A 875 0.56 6.67 -15.92
C GLU A 875 1.84 7.19 -15.23
N SER A 876 2.68 7.93 -15.95
CA SER A 876 3.93 8.47 -15.41
C SER A 876 3.70 9.45 -14.25
N GLN A 877 2.60 10.22 -14.28
CA GLN A 877 2.18 11.07 -13.17
C GLN A 877 1.48 10.31 -12.05
N LEU A 878 0.66 9.30 -12.37
CA LEU A 878 0.04 8.42 -11.35
C LEU A 878 1.12 7.72 -10.51
N LYS A 879 2.25 7.33 -11.12
CA LYS A 879 3.44 6.83 -10.40
C LYS A 879 3.97 7.86 -9.39
N LEU A 880 4.02 9.16 -9.74
CA LEU A 880 4.41 10.23 -8.80
C LEU A 880 3.36 10.53 -7.72
N VAL A 881 2.06 10.34 -7.98
CA VAL A 881 1.00 10.50 -6.97
C VAL A 881 1.00 9.36 -5.96
N ILE A 882 1.12 8.11 -6.40
CA ILE A 882 1.10 6.92 -5.54
C ILE A 882 2.35 6.84 -4.64
N ARG A 883 3.51 7.26 -5.16
CA ARG A 883 4.80 7.13 -4.48
C ARG A 883 4.86 7.75 -3.06
N PRO A 884 4.38 8.99 -2.81
CA PRO A 884 4.27 9.57 -1.48
C PRO A 884 3.02 9.13 -0.68
N MET A 885 2.08 8.39 -1.25
CA MET A 885 0.90 7.90 -0.53
C MET A 885 1.15 6.54 0.15
N TYR A 886 1.62 5.55 -0.62
CA TYR A 886 1.89 4.18 -0.12
C TYR A 886 3.09 3.48 -0.78
N SER A 887 3.81 4.17 -1.69
CA SER A 887 4.95 3.69 -2.48
C SER A 887 4.63 2.60 -3.51
N ASN A 888 4.01 1.49 -3.11
CA ASN A 888 3.48 0.43 -3.96
C ASN A 888 2.41 -0.36 -3.16
N PRO A 889 1.39 -0.96 -3.82
CA PRO A 889 0.21 -1.51 -3.15
C PRO A 889 0.39 -2.95 -2.63
N PRO A 890 -0.53 -3.44 -1.75
CA PRO A 890 -0.48 -4.81 -1.20
C PRO A 890 -0.72 -5.90 -2.26
N ILE A 891 -0.01 -7.03 -2.14
CA ILE A 891 -0.05 -8.11 -3.14
C ILE A 891 -1.21 -9.11 -2.96
N HIS A 892 -1.61 -9.45 -1.72
CA HIS A 892 -2.53 -10.59 -1.50
C HIS A 892 -3.92 -10.40 -2.11
N GLY A 893 -4.65 -9.34 -1.75
CA GLY A 893 -5.98 -9.06 -2.31
C GLY A 893 -5.98 -8.95 -3.84
N ALA A 894 -4.94 -8.36 -4.44
CA ALA A 894 -4.81 -8.30 -5.90
C ALA A 894 -4.51 -9.67 -6.53
N SER A 895 -3.78 -10.55 -5.82
CA SER A 895 -3.55 -11.93 -6.25
C SER A 895 -4.87 -12.71 -6.28
N ILE A 896 -5.71 -12.59 -5.25
CA ILE A 896 -7.03 -13.25 -5.18
C ILE A 896 -7.89 -12.85 -6.39
N VAL A 897 -8.06 -11.54 -6.61
CA VAL A 897 -8.85 -11.03 -7.73
C VAL A 897 -8.25 -11.46 -9.08
N ALA A 898 -6.93 -11.40 -9.25
CA ALA A 898 -6.27 -11.83 -10.49
C ALA A 898 -6.48 -13.32 -10.77
N THR A 899 -6.36 -14.20 -9.77
CA THR A 899 -6.62 -15.64 -9.89
C THR A 899 -8.06 -15.90 -10.34
N ILE A 900 -9.05 -15.27 -9.68
CA ILE A 900 -10.47 -15.46 -10.00
C ILE A 900 -10.83 -14.91 -11.39
N LEU A 901 -10.31 -13.74 -11.78
CA LEU A 901 -10.63 -13.13 -13.09
C LEU A 901 -9.84 -13.73 -14.28
N LYS A 902 -8.78 -14.52 -14.01
CA LYS A 902 -7.91 -15.13 -15.02
C LYS A 902 -8.34 -16.56 -15.37
N ASP A 903 -8.79 -17.32 -14.37
CA ASP A 903 -9.34 -18.66 -14.58
C ASP A 903 -10.83 -18.57 -14.92
N ARG A 904 -11.26 -19.28 -15.98
CA ARG A 904 -12.64 -19.23 -16.48
C ARG A 904 -13.62 -19.87 -15.49
N ASP A 905 -13.23 -20.93 -14.82
CA ASP A 905 -14.15 -21.74 -14.02
C ASP A 905 -14.28 -21.17 -12.61
N LEU A 906 -13.22 -20.57 -12.05
CA LEU A 906 -13.33 -19.68 -10.89
C LEU A 906 -14.14 -18.42 -11.22
N PHE A 907 -13.95 -17.78 -12.38
CA PHE A 907 -14.78 -16.64 -12.78
C PHE A 907 -16.27 -17.01 -12.81
N ASN A 908 -16.60 -18.15 -13.43
CA ASN A 908 -17.98 -18.64 -13.49
C ASN A 908 -18.55 -18.90 -12.08
N GLU A 909 -17.82 -19.61 -11.20
CA GLU A 909 -18.23 -19.85 -9.81
C GLU A 909 -18.48 -18.52 -9.07
N TRP A 910 -17.58 -17.55 -9.21
CA TRP A 910 -17.75 -16.23 -8.63
C TRP A 910 -19.02 -15.53 -9.12
N THR A 911 -19.33 -15.57 -10.43
CA THR A 911 -20.55 -14.93 -10.94
C THR A 911 -21.84 -15.57 -10.40
N ILE A 912 -21.81 -16.86 -10.04
CA ILE A 912 -22.94 -17.54 -9.40
C ILE A 912 -23.09 -17.06 -7.95
N GLU A 913 -22.04 -17.13 -7.13
CA GLU A 913 -22.08 -16.64 -5.74
C GLU A 913 -22.44 -15.14 -5.66
N LEU A 914 -21.98 -14.34 -6.63
CA LEU A 914 -22.33 -12.92 -6.77
C LEU A 914 -23.82 -12.70 -7.07
N LYS A 915 -24.39 -13.49 -8.00
CA LYS A 915 -25.82 -13.42 -8.30
C LYS A 915 -26.67 -13.83 -7.10
N GLU A 916 -26.29 -14.89 -6.37
CA GLU A 916 -26.99 -15.33 -5.16
C GLU A 916 -27.04 -14.24 -4.08
N MET A 917 -25.94 -13.49 -3.88
CA MET A 917 -25.92 -12.34 -2.97
C MET A 917 -26.87 -11.21 -3.41
N ALA A 918 -26.91 -10.89 -4.71
CA ALA A 918 -27.79 -9.87 -5.27
C ALA A 918 -29.27 -10.29 -5.15
N ASP A 919 -29.59 -11.53 -5.51
CA ASP A 919 -30.94 -12.10 -5.43
C ASP A 919 -31.43 -12.13 -3.97
N ARG A 920 -30.58 -12.42 -2.97
CA ARG A 920 -30.96 -12.32 -1.55
C ARG A 920 -31.28 -10.88 -1.14
N ILE A 921 -30.53 -9.88 -1.61
CA ILE A 921 -30.81 -8.46 -1.32
C ILE A 921 -32.14 -8.03 -1.95
N ILE A 922 -32.42 -8.45 -3.18
CA ILE A 922 -33.71 -8.21 -3.86
C ILE A 922 -34.85 -8.88 -3.08
N SER A 923 -34.67 -10.13 -2.63
CA SER A 923 -35.65 -10.82 -1.77
C SER A 923 -35.90 -10.08 -0.45
N MET A 924 -34.86 -9.57 0.23
CA MET A 924 -35.02 -8.77 1.45
C MET A 924 -35.80 -7.46 1.22
N ARG A 925 -35.63 -6.81 0.05
CA ARG A 925 -36.42 -5.62 -0.34
C ARG A 925 -37.90 -5.96 -0.50
N HIS A 926 -38.22 -7.04 -1.23
CA HIS A 926 -39.60 -7.49 -1.38
C HIS A 926 -40.22 -7.91 -0.05
N GLN A 927 -39.52 -8.71 0.77
CA GLN A 927 -40.04 -9.16 2.06
C GLN A 927 -40.33 -7.98 3.01
N LEU A 928 -39.46 -6.97 3.08
CA LEU A 928 -39.69 -5.79 3.91
C LEU A 928 -40.89 -4.96 3.42
N PHE A 929 -40.99 -4.72 2.11
CA PHE A 929 -42.12 -3.99 1.52
C PHE A 929 -43.47 -4.72 1.75
N GLU A 930 -43.51 -6.02 1.46
CA GLU A 930 -44.71 -6.85 1.65
C GLU A 930 -45.12 -6.94 3.12
N SER A 931 -44.15 -7.04 4.03
CA SER A 931 -44.39 -7.06 5.48
C SER A 931 -44.95 -5.72 5.99
N LEU A 932 -44.37 -4.58 5.58
CA LEU A 932 -44.87 -3.24 5.90
C LEU A 932 -46.29 -3.01 5.36
N ARG A 933 -46.58 -3.49 4.15
CA ARG A 933 -47.93 -3.41 3.53
C ARG A 933 -48.94 -4.29 4.26
N ALA A 934 -48.60 -5.55 4.53
CA ALA A 934 -49.47 -6.48 5.25
C ALA A 934 -49.76 -6.03 6.70
N LYS A 935 -48.80 -5.33 7.32
CA LYS A 935 -48.96 -4.69 8.63
C LYS A 935 -49.86 -3.44 8.62
N GLY A 936 -50.21 -2.91 7.44
CA GLY A 936 -50.99 -1.67 7.31
C GLY A 936 -50.20 -0.43 7.75
N THR A 937 -48.89 -0.40 7.52
CA THR A 937 -48.02 0.70 7.96
C THR A 937 -48.29 1.98 7.14
N PRO A 938 -48.58 3.13 7.78
CA PRO A 938 -48.83 4.39 7.06
C PRO A 938 -47.73 4.82 6.07
N GLY A 939 -48.13 5.42 4.96
CA GLY A 939 -47.24 5.97 3.92
C GLY A 939 -46.89 5.01 2.77
N ASP A 940 -46.24 5.53 1.71
CA ASP A 940 -45.78 4.72 0.58
C ASP A 940 -44.37 4.13 0.80
N TRP A 941 -44.34 2.81 0.94
CA TRP A 941 -43.13 2.00 1.12
C TRP A 941 -42.61 1.38 -0.19
N SER A 942 -43.28 1.59 -1.33
CA SER A 942 -42.91 1.00 -2.63
C SER A 942 -41.53 1.46 -3.16
N HIS A 943 -41.00 2.57 -2.62
CA HIS A 943 -39.63 3.00 -2.88
C HIS A 943 -38.58 1.91 -2.53
N ILE A 944 -38.84 1.04 -1.55
CA ILE A 944 -37.94 -0.04 -1.14
C ILE A 944 -37.67 -1.04 -2.28
N ILE A 945 -38.67 -1.30 -3.14
CA ILE A 945 -38.56 -2.22 -4.29
C ILE A 945 -38.28 -1.51 -5.62
N LYS A 946 -38.50 -0.19 -5.69
CA LYS A 946 -38.07 0.66 -6.83
C LYS A 946 -36.56 0.98 -6.78
N GLN A 947 -35.98 0.98 -5.58
CA GLN A 947 -34.54 1.17 -5.33
C GLN A 947 -33.79 -0.17 -5.32
N ILE A 948 -32.49 -0.15 -5.68
CA ILE A 948 -31.67 -1.34 -5.92
C ILE A 948 -30.38 -1.38 -5.07
N GLY A 949 -29.69 -2.53 -5.07
CA GLY A 949 -28.43 -2.73 -4.35
C GLY A 949 -28.57 -2.64 -2.82
N MET A 950 -27.47 -2.30 -2.13
CA MET A 950 -27.35 -2.50 -0.67
C MET A 950 -28.11 -1.53 0.22
N PHE A 951 -28.49 -0.32 -0.23
CA PHE A 951 -29.00 0.75 0.65
C PHE A 951 -30.33 1.34 0.21
N THR A 952 -31.08 1.85 1.19
CA THR A 952 -32.33 2.60 0.98
C THR A 952 -32.50 3.61 2.12
N PHE A 953 -33.14 4.74 1.82
CA PHE A 953 -33.69 5.63 2.85
C PHE A 953 -35.10 5.19 3.18
N THR A 954 -35.36 4.87 4.45
CA THR A 954 -36.71 4.62 4.97
C THR A 954 -37.60 5.87 4.93
N GLY A 955 -37.00 7.06 4.92
CA GLY A 955 -37.71 8.33 5.08
C GLY A 955 -38.21 8.61 6.50
N LEU A 956 -37.71 7.88 7.50
CA LEU A 956 -37.90 8.18 8.93
C LEU A 956 -37.05 9.38 9.36
N ASN A 957 -37.54 10.16 10.32
CA ASN A 957 -36.80 11.28 10.91
C ASN A 957 -35.85 10.81 12.03
N SER A 958 -34.99 11.71 12.53
CA SER A 958 -34.00 11.37 13.56
C SER A 958 -34.60 10.96 14.91
N GLU A 959 -35.80 11.43 15.25
CA GLU A 959 -36.52 11.10 16.49
C GLU A 959 -37.12 9.70 16.41
N GLN A 960 -37.70 9.34 15.26
CA GLN A 960 -38.17 7.99 14.92
C GLN A 960 -37.02 6.99 14.89
N VAL A 961 -35.85 7.35 14.35
CA VAL A 961 -34.64 6.52 14.43
C VAL A 961 -34.18 6.35 15.89
N ALA A 962 -34.16 7.41 16.69
CA ALA A 962 -33.79 7.33 18.11
C ALA A 962 -34.77 6.44 18.91
N PHE A 963 -36.07 6.53 18.62
CA PHE A 963 -37.10 5.63 19.17
C PHE A 963 -36.84 4.16 18.79
N MET A 964 -36.56 3.86 17.52
CA MET A 964 -36.22 2.50 17.09
C MET A 964 -34.93 1.96 17.72
N THR A 965 -33.94 2.81 17.96
CA THR A 965 -32.73 2.43 18.70
C THR A 965 -33.03 2.16 20.19
N LYS A 966 -33.85 3.00 20.84
CA LYS A 966 -34.14 2.93 22.28
C LYS A 966 -35.11 1.81 22.66
N GLU A 967 -36.20 1.64 21.92
CA GLU A 967 -37.29 0.70 22.26
C GLU A 967 -37.18 -0.65 21.52
N TYR A 968 -36.55 -0.67 20.34
CA TYR A 968 -36.45 -1.87 19.49
C TYR A 968 -35.02 -2.36 19.26
N HIS A 969 -34.00 -1.70 19.82
CA HIS A 969 -32.58 -2.05 19.65
C HIS A 969 -32.11 -2.09 18.18
N ILE A 970 -32.73 -1.28 17.30
CA ILE A 970 -32.36 -1.21 15.88
C ILE A 970 -31.43 -0.02 15.62
N TYR A 971 -30.21 -0.34 15.20
CA TYR A 971 -29.10 0.58 15.01
C TYR A 971 -28.92 0.91 13.53
N MET A 972 -29.30 2.14 13.16
CA MET A 972 -29.13 2.72 11.82
C MET A 972 -28.60 4.16 11.92
N THR A 973 -28.27 4.79 10.80
CA THR A 973 -27.85 6.21 10.82
C THR A 973 -29.06 7.14 11.00
N SER A 974 -28.86 8.29 11.64
CA SER A 974 -29.92 9.23 12.06
C SER A 974 -30.65 9.94 10.90
N ASP A 975 -30.23 9.68 9.67
CA ASP A 975 -30.84 10.09 8.40
C ASP A 975 -31.82 9.02 7.85
N GLY A 976 -32.11 7.96 8.60
CA GLY A 976 -33.06 6.91 8.22
C GLY A 976 -32.55 5.96 7.12
N ARG A 977 -31.24 5.99 6.82
CA ARG A 977 -30.59 5.08 5.86
C ARG A 977 -30.34 3.70 6.50
N ILE A 978 -30.77 2.64 5.80
CA ILE A 978 -30.55 1.24 6.21
C ILE A 978 -29.80 0.42 5.15
N SER A 979 -29.12 -0.64 5.61
CA SER A 979 -28.39 -1.63 4.83
C SER A 979 -29.23 -2.90 4.64
N MET A 980 -29.80 -3.09 3.45
CA MET A 980 -30.61 -4.26 3.10
C MET A 980 -29.80 -5.56 3.14
N ALA A 981 -28.48 -5.47 2.94
CA ALA A 981 -27.56 -6.60 3.02
C ALA A 981 -27.28 -7.09 4.47
N GLY A 982 -27.72 -6.33 5.48
CA GLY A 982 -27.71 -6.73 6.89
C GLY A 982 -28.99 -7.44 7.36
N LEU A 983 -30.03 -7.52 6.51
CA LEU A 983 -31.31 -8.16 6.85
C LEU A 983 -31.30 -9.67 6.62
N SER A 984 -32.25 -10.33 7.26
CA SER A 984 -32.62 -11.73 7.09
C SER A 984 -34.14 -11.88 7.19
N SER A 985 -34.70 -12.96 6.65
CA SER A 985 -36.13 -13.27 6.71
C SER A 985 -36.64 -13.34 8.16
N ARG A 986 -35.74 -13.66 9.10
CA ARG A 986 -35.98 -13.67 10.56
C ARG A 986 -36.04 -12.28 11.21
N THR A 987 -35.37 -11.28 10.63
CA THR A 987 -35.24 -9.92 11.20
C THR A 987 -36.18 -8.90 10.53
N VAL A 988 -36.67 -9.19 9.32
CA VAL A 988 -37.71 -8.38 8.65
C VAL A 988 -38.94 -8.12 9.53
N PRO A 989 -39.55 -9.11 10.24
CA PRO A 989 -40.71 -8.84 11.09
C PRO A 989 -40.42 -7.86 12.23
N HIS A 990 -39.26 -7.98 12.88
CA HIS A 990 -38.84 -7.07 13.96
C HIS A 990 -38.64 -5.64 13.45
N LEU A 991 -38.01 -5.49 12.28
CA LEU A 991 -37.89 -4.19 11.61
C LEU A 991 -39.26 -3.61 11.22
N THR A 992 -40.17 -4.43 10.69
CA THR A 992 -41.53 -4.00 10.33
C THR A 992 -42.30 -3.47 11.55
N GLU A 993 -42.29 -4.19 12.68
CA GLU A 993 -42.94 -3.73 13.92
C GLU A 993 -42.32 -2.42 14.44
N ALA A 994 -40.99 -2.30 14.39
CA ALA A 994 -40.27 -1.11 14.83
C ALA A 994 -40.56 0.11 13.96
N ILE A 995 -40.55 -0.03 12.63
CA ILE A 995 -40.93 1.05 11.69
C ILE A 995 -42.40 1.44 11.90
N HIS A 996 -43.29 0.45 12.01
CA HIS A 996 -44.72 0.69 12.22
C HIS A 996 -44.98 1.47 13.52
N ALA A 997 -44.34 1.07 14.62
CA ALA A 997 -44.44 1.80 15.89
C ALA A 997 -43.84 3.21 15.79
N ALA A 998 -42.70 3.39 15.12
CA ALA A 998 -42.08 4.70 14.95
C ALA A 998 -42.98 5.70 14.19
N VAL A 999 -43.69 5.27 13.15
CA VAL A 999 -44.61 6.14 12.39
C VAL A 999 -46.02 6.26 12.99
N THR A 1000 -46.35 5.53 14.05
CA THR A 1000 -47.69 5.56 14.70
C THR A 1000 -47.68 6.00 16.17
N ARG A 1001 -46.52 6.01 16.84
CA ARG A 1001 -46.40 6.28 18.30
C ARG A 1001 -45.33 7.30 18.69
N ALA A 1002 -44.44 7.66 17.76
CA ALA A 1002 -43.39 8.67 17.94
C ALA A 1002 -43.60 9.87 17.00
N ALA A 1003 -44.88 10.19 16.74
CA ALA A 1003 -45.37 11.29 15.91
C ALA A 1003 -46.43 12.08 16.69
#